data_AF-A0A6P5LGE3-F1
#
_entry.id   AF-A0A6P5LGE3-F1
#
_cell.length_a   1.000
_cell.length_b   1.000
_cell.length_c   1.000
_cell.angle_alpha   90.00
_cell.angle_beta   90.00
_cell.angle_gamma   90.00
#
_symmetry.space_group_name_H-M   'P 1'
#
loop_
_entity.id
_entity.type
_entity.pdbx_description
1 polymer ?
#
loop_
_entity_poly.entity_id
_entity_poly.type
_entity_poly.pdbx_seq_one_letter_code
_entity_poly.pdbx_strand_id
1 'polypeptide(L)'
;MSGPAGPELGKEMAEGGGCGQRPDAETQKSELGALMRTALQRGAQWYLIDSRWFKQWKKYVGFDSWDMYNVGENNLFPGPIDNSGLFSDPESQTLKEHLIDELDYVLVPTEAWNKLVNWYGCVEGQQPIVRKVVEHGLFVKHCKVEVYLLELKLCENSDPTNMLSCHFSKADTIATIEKEMRKLFNIPDERETRLWNKYMSNTYEQLSKPDNTVQDAGLYQGQVLVIEPQNEDGTWPRQTLQSKSSTSRAFTTSPKSSASSYSSMSASPITNGDSANSSGVHSSGLSRGGSGFSNSYSCRESQSHTQPGLCGLGNLGNTCFMNSALQCLSNTAPLTEYFLKDEYEAEINRDNPLGMKGEIAEAYADLIKQMWSGRNTQVAPRMFKTQVGRFAPQFSGYQQQDSQELLAFLLDGLHEDLNRVKKKPYLELKDANGRPDLVVAKEAWENHRLRNDSVIVDTFHGLFKSTLVCPECSKISVTFDPFCYLTLPLPLKKDRTMEVFLVSADPQCRPTQYRVTVPMMGAVSDLCEALSKLSGISAENMVVTDVYNHRFHKIFQMDEGLNHIMTRDDIFVYEVCNTTDDGSECVTFPVYFRERKMRQTSTSSGTVLYGQPLLISVPKHKLTLDYLYQVICERISRYIKHPLPDDSSRPHLDNATCNGSNGICEGEEEMEHQDESKRQATETETCSSEDRVEHELGNESCQNVPKRGKGQNCKKRLFTFSLVNSYGTTDINSLAADGKLLKLNSTQAASSLAGQ
;
A
#
# COMPACT_ATOMS: atom_id res chain seq x y z
N MET A 1 -39.68 29.64 40.67
CA MET A 1 -41.04 29.07 40.77
C MET A 1 -40.97 27.58 40.44
N SER A 2 -41.67 26.73 41.18
CA SER A 2 -42.38 25.54 40.68
C SER A 2 -41.68 24.41 39.86
N GLY A 3 -40.53 23.88 40.31
CA GLY A 3 -40.14 22.44 40.14
C GLY A 3 -40.14 21.78 38.74
N PRO A 4 -40.16 20.43 38.66
CA PRO A 4 -40.02 19.43 39.73
C PRO A 4 -38.88 18.40 39.53
N ALA A 5 -38.74 17.52 40.53
CA ALA A 5 -37.70 16.50 40.75
C ALA A 5 -37.45 15.47 39.61
N GLY A 6 -36.22 14.96 39.57
CA GLY A 6 -35.91 13.59 39.09
C GLY A 6 -35.90 12.59 40.27
N PRO A 7 -36.24 11.30 40.07
CA PRO A 7 -36.31 10.31 41.14
C PRO A 7 -34.99 9.54 41.34
N GLU A 8 -34.52 9.44 42.59
CA GLU A 8 -33.57 8.39 42.99
C GLU A 8 -34.31 7.11 43.38
N LEU A 9 -33.99 6.00 42.69
CA LEU A 9 -34.34 4.62 43.02
C LEU A 9 -33.27 3.72 42.38
N GLY A 10 -32.58 2.82 43.07
CA GLY A 10 -32.47 2.57 44.51
C GLY A 10 -31.49 1.41 44.73
N LYS A 11 -30.65 1.44 45.77
CA LYS A 11 -29.81 0.28 46.12
C LYS A 11 -30.61 -0.70 46.97
N GLU A 12 -30.69 -1.97 46.56
CA GLU A 12 -30.39 -3.09 47.47
C GLU A 12 -30.23 -4.47 46.77
N MET A 13 -29.34 -5.27 47.37
CA MET A 13 -29.24 -6.75 47.42
C MET A 13 -29.09 -7.63 46.16
N ALA A 14 -27.91 -8.27 46.14
CA ALA A 14 -27.69 -9.73 46.09
C ALA A 14 -27.49 -10.47 44.75
N GLU A 15 -26.39 -11.23 44.74
CA GLU A 15 -26.19 -12.56 44.14
C GLU A 15 -26.75 -12.84 42.73
N GLY A 16 -25.93 -12.62 41.71
CA GLY A 16 -26.19 -13.13 40.36
C GLY A 16 -25.08 -12.81 39.37
N GLY A 17 -24.23 -13.80 39.04
CA GLY A 17 -23.29 -13.72 37.92
C GLY A 17 -24.02 -13.83 36.58
N GLY A 18 -24.66 -12.74 36.15
CA GLY A 18 -25.52 -12.68 34.97
C GLY A 18 -24.78 -12.78 33.63
N CYS A 19 -24.29 -13.98 33.29
CA CYS A 19 -23.80 -14.27 31.94
C CYS A 19 -24.96 -14.18 30.94
N GLY A 20 -24.97 -13.13 30.11
CA GLY A 20 -25.91 -13.03 28.99
C GLY A 20 -25.73 -14.21 28.05
N GLN A 21 -26.81 -14.91 27.70
CA GLN A 21 -26.72 -16.07 26.82
C GLN A 21 -26.23 -15.64 25.42
N ARG A 22 -24.95 -15.92 25.12
CA ARG A 22 -24.43 -15.84 23.75
C ARG A 22 -25.20 -16.86 22.89
N PRO A 23 -25.92 -16.41 21.84
CA PRO A 23 -26.63 -17.32 20.95
C PRO A 23 -25.66 -18.08 20.04
N ASP A 24 -26.16 -19.09 19.33
CA ASP A 24 -25.36 -19.89 18.40
C ASP A 24 -24.75 -19.06 17.25
N ALA A 25 -23.77 -19.66 16.57
CA ALA A 25 -23.03 -19.04 15.48
C ALA A 25 -23.94 -18.55 14.34
N GLU A 26 -24.99 -19.30 14.00
CA GLU A 26 -25.89 -18.99 12.90
C GLU A 26 -26.80 -17.79 13.22
N THR A 27 -27.31 -17.73 14.46
CA THR A 27 -28.06 -16.58 14.98
C THR A 27 -27.17 -15.32 15.01
N GLN A 28 -25.94 -15.42 15.53
CA GLN A 28 -25.00 -14.28 15.53
C GLN A 28 -24.70 -13.78 14.11
N LYS A 29 -24.43 -14.69 13.18
CA LYS A 29 -24.19 -14.39 11.76
C LYS A 29 -25.40 -13.71 11.12
N SER A 30 -26.61 -14.19 11.40
CA SER A 30 -27.86 -13.63 10.85
C SER A 30 -28.12 -12.21 11.37
N GLU A 31 -28.05 -12.01 12.69
CA GLU A 31 -28.32 -10.70 13.30
C GLU A 31 -27.29 -9.64 12.89
N LEU A 32 -25.99 -9.95 12.92
CA LEU A 32 -24.97 -9.00 12.46
C LEU A 32 -24.95 -8.85 10.94
N GLY A 33 -25.24 -9.90 10.17
CA GLY A 33 -25.35 -9.83 8.71
C GLY A 33 -26.45 -8.87 8.24
N ALA A 34 -27.51 -8.67 9.03
CA ALA A 34 -28.46 -7.58 8.83
C ALA A 34 -27.85 -6.21 9.15
N LEU A 35 -27.27 -6.06 10.34
CA LEU A 35 -26.76 -4.78 10.85
C LEU A 35 -25.55 -4.22 10.09
N MET A 36 -24.68 -5.06 9.51
CA MET A 36 -23.57 -4.64 8.65
C MET A 36 -24.02 -3.93 7.35
N ARG A 37 -25.32 -3.97 7.01
CA ARG A 37 -25.90 -3.23 5.87
C ARG A 37 -26.59 -1.93 6.28
N THR A 38 -26.41 -1.47 7.52
CA THR A 38 -26.95 -0.20 8.01
C THR A 38 -26.35 0.98 7.25
N ALA A 39 -27.18 1.81 6.62
CA ALA A 39 -26.72 3.00 5.92
C ALA A 39 -26.18 4.08 6.88
N LEU A 40 -25.10 4.76 6.49
CA LEU A 40 -24.52 5.86 7.26
C LEU A 40 -25.45 7.07 7.25
N GLN A 41 -25.91 7.50 8.43
CA GLN A 41 -26.75 8.69 8.62
C GLN A 41 -26.01 9.73 9.48
N ARG A 42 -26.05 11.00 9.08
CA ARG A 42 -25.40 12.12 9.79
C ARG A 42 -25.75 12.13 11.28
N GLY A 43 -24.73 12.19 12.13
CA GLY A 43 -24.84 12.20 13.59
C GLY A 43 -24.95 10.82 14.24
N ALA A 44 -25.17 9.74 13.49
CA ALA A 44 -25.18 8.37 14.02
C ALA A 44 -23.83 7.98 14.63
N GLN A 45 -23.87 7.14 15.67
CA GLN A 45 -22.68 6.60 16.33
C GLN A 45 -22.29 5.25 15.73
N TRP A 46 -20.98 5.09 15.50
CA TRP A 46 -20.35 3.87 15.00
C TRP A 46 -19.10 3.58 15.84
N TYR A 47 -18.74 2.31 15.95
CA TYR A 47 -17.68 1.81 16.84
C TYR A 47 -16.60 1.12 16.02
N LEU A 48 -15.34 1.32 16.40
CA LEU A 48 -14.20 0.62 15.80
C LEU A 48 -13.93 -0.68 16.56
N ILE A 49 -13.71 -1.75 15.80
CA ILE A 49 -13.25 -3.06 16.29
C ILE A 49 -11.95 -3.41 15.57
N ASP A 50 -10.92 -3.87 16.29
CA ASP A 50 -9.68 -4.37 15.68
C ASP A 50 -10.01 -5.50 14.71
N SER A 51 -9.55 -5.34 13.46
CA SER A 51 -9.91 -6.26 12.40
C SER A 51 -9.38 -7.67 12.65
N ARG A 52 -8.34 -7.87 13.47
CA ARG A 52 -7.85 -9.19 13.89
C ARG A 52 -8.92 -9.92 14.69
N TRP A 53 -9.49 -9.25 15.70
CA TRP A 53 -10.59 -9.78 16.50
C TRP A 53 -11.82 -10.04 15.62
N PHE A 54 -12.18 -9.08 14.75
CA PHE A 54 -13.34 -9.23 13.89
C PHE A 54 -13.18 -10.34 12.83
N LYS A 55 -11.99 -10.49 12.22
CA LYS A 55 -11.66 -11.58 11.29
C LYS A 55 -11.66 -12.95 12.02
N GLN A 56 -11.28 -12.99 13.30
CA GLN A 56 -11.38 -14.18 14.13
C GLN A 56 -12.84 -14.53 14.48
N TRP A 57 -13.67 -13.54 14.84
CA TRP A 57 -15.11 -13.71 15.03
C TRP A 57 -15.81 -14.20 13.75
N LYS A 58 -15.50 -13.61 12.58
CA LYS A 58 -16.07 -14.04 11.29
C LYS A 58 -15.79 -15.52 11.01
N LYS A 59 -14.61 -16.03 11.35
CA LYS A 59 -14.28 -17.46 11.25
C LYS A 59 -15.06 -18.31 12.23
N TYR A 60 -15.13 -17.90 13.50
CA TYR A 60 -15.89 -18.61 14.52
C TYR A 60 -17.38 -18.77 14.16
N VAL A 61 -18.00 -17.76 13.54
CA VAL A 61 -19.42 -17.82 13.12
C VAL A 61 -19.65 -18.23 11.65
N GLY A 62 -18.58 -18.52 10.90
CA GLY A 62 -18.66 -18.83 9.47
C GLY A 62 -19.33 -17.72 8.64
N PHE A 63 -19.04 -16.46 8.94
CA PHE A 63 -19.73 -15.29 8.39
C PHE A 63 -19.65 -15.24 6.86
N ASP A 64 -18.43 -15.34 6.33
CA ASP A 64 -18.17 -15.42 4.89
C ASP A 64 -18.39 -16.86 4.38
N SER A 65 -18.97 -17.02 3.19
CA SER A 65 -19.54 -18.29 2.71
C SER A 65 -18.54 -19.41 2.37
N TRP A 66 -17.25 -19.21 2.62
CA TRP A 66 -16.16 -20.15 2.33
C TRP A 66 -15.46 -20.70 3.58
N ASP A 67 -15.59 -20.03 4.73
CA ASP A 67 -15.04 -20.47 6.04
C ASP A 67 -16.03 -21.40 6.78
N MET A 68 -16.63 -22.38 6.09
CA MET A 68 -17.70 -23.23 6.64
C MET A 68 -17.23 -24.47 7.44
N TYR A 69 -15.96 -24.87 7.35
CA TYR A 69 -15.50 -26.16 7.90
C TYR A 69 -15.22 -26.19 9.40
N ASN A 70 -15.00 -25.03 10.02
CA ASN A 70 -14.57 -24.91 11.43
C ASN A 70 -15.56 -24.09 12.29
N VAL A 71 -16.79 -23.90 11.81
CA VAL A 71 -17.79 -23.02 12.46
C VAL A 71 -18.15 -23.53 13.85
N GLY A 72 -18.10 -22.65 14.85
CA GLY A 72 -18.40 -22.96 16.24
C GLY A 72 -17.29 -23.69 17.01
N GLU A 73 -16.15 -24.04 16.39
CA GLU A 73 -15.06 -24.71 17.10
C GLU A 73 -14.45 -23.82 18.20
N ASN A 74 -14.20 -24.40 19.39
CA ASN A 74 -13.62 -23.67 20.54
C ASN A 74 -12.19 -23.14 20.31
N ASN A 75 -11.46 -23.70 19.34
CA ASN A 75 -10.12 -23.24 18.94
C ASN A 75 -10.14 -21.89 18.19
N LEU A 76 -11.29 -21.49 17.63
CA LEU A 76 -11.49 -20.24 16.89
C LEU A 76 -12.26 -19.19 17.70
N PHE A 77 -12.72 -19.50 18.91
CA PHE A 77 -13.43 -18.57 19.77
C PHE A 77 -12.59 -17.28 19.98
N PRO A 78 -13.08 -16.09 19.59
CA PRO A 78 -12.28 -14.87 19.53
C PRO A 78 -11.96 -14.24 20.90
N GLY A 79 -12.57 -14.72 21.99
CA GLY A 79 -12.44 -14.10 23.31
C GLY A 79 -13.16 -12.74 23.41
N PRO A 80 -12.94 -11.98 24.50
CA PRO A 80 -13.45 -10.62 24.65
C PRO A 80 -12.91 -9.70 23.56
N ILE A 81 -13.67 -8.65 23.21
CA ILE A 81 -13.25 -7.64 22.23
C ILE A 81 -11.97 -6.97 22.73
N ASP A 82 -10.89 -7.14 21.96
CA ASP A 82 -9.60 -6.51 22.21
C ASP A 82 -9.29 -5.50 21.10
N ASN A 83 -9.24 -4.22 21.46
CA ASN A 83 -8.85 -3.11 20.60
C ASN A 83 -7.42 -2.62 20.89
N SER A 84 -6.63 -3.34 21.68
CA SER A 84 -5.24 -2.95 22.03
C SER A 84 -4.34 -2.72 20.82
N GLY A 85 -4.57 -3.45 19.72
CA GLY A 85 -3.87 -3.26 18.46
C GLY A 85 -4.09 -1.89 17.80
N LEU A 86 -5.14 -1.16 18.18
CA LEU A 86 -5.49 0.16 17.64
C LEU A 86 -4.94 1.33 18.49
N PHE A 87 -4.45 1.10 19.71
CA PHE A 87 -3.97 2.17 20.61
C PHE A 87 -2.46 2.42 20.48
N SER A 88 -2.04 3.69 20.39
CA SER A 88 -0.62 4.09 20.37
C SER A 88 0.01 4.03 21.76
N ASP A 89 -0.79 4.25 22.79
CA ASP A 89 -0.44 4.16 24.21
C ASP A 89 -1.55 3.38 24.96
N PRO A 90 -1.22 2.30 25.69
CA PRO A 90 -2.19 1.53 26.48
C PRO A 90 -2.85 2.30 27.63
N GLU A 91 -2.18 3.31 28.21
CA GLU A 91 -2.70 4.02 29.39
C GLU A 91 -3.75 5.08 29.01
N SER A 92 -3.43 5.98 28.08
CA SER A 92 -4.38 6.98 27.57
C SER A 92 -5.42 6.42 26.59
N GLN A 93 -5.18 5.22 26.03
CA GLN A 93 -5.99 4.61 24.96
C GLN A 93 -6.14 5.54 23.73
N THR A 94 -5.11 6.36 23.49
CA THR A 94 -5.02 7.21 22.31
C THR A 94 -4.98 6.34 21.06
N LEU A 95 -5.79 6.65 20.05
CA LEU A 95 -5.84 5.89 18.80
C LEU A 95 -4.56 6.14 17.98
N LYS A 96 -3.95 5.10 17.43
CA LYS A 96 -2.82 5.23 16.48
C LYS A 96 -3.21 6.11 15.30
N GLU A 97 -2.27 6.87 14.77
CA GLU A 97 -2.45 7.61 13.52
C GLU A 97 -2.47 6.65 12.31
N HIS A 98 -3.03 7.13 11.20
CA HIS A 98 -3.00 6.48 9.88
C HIS A 98 -3.62 5.06 9.78
N LEU A 99 -4.46 4.63 10.72
CA LEU A 99 -5.18 3.36 10.61
C LEU A 99 -6.16 3.36 9.43
N ILE A 100 -6.21 2.25 8.71
CA ILE A 100 -6.98 2.07 7.47
C ILE A 100 -8.22 1.20 7.74
N ASP A 101 -9.37 1.69 7.25
CA ASP A 101 -10.67 1.03 7.31
C ASP A 101 -10.66 -0.31 6.55
N GLU A 102 -11.36 -1.34 7.05
CA GLU A 102 -11.32 -2.77 6.66
C GLU A 102 -9.94 -3.49 6.80
N LEU A 103 -8.83 -2.75 6.72
CA LEU A 103 -7.47 -3.30 6.87
C LEU A 103 -7.11 -3.51 8.35
N ASP A 104 -7.16 -2.43 9.14
CA ASP A 104 -6.72 -2.40 10.53
C ASP A 104 -7.90 -2.52 11.50
N TYR A 105 -8.98 -1.78 11.25
CA TYR A 105 -10.25 -1.85 12.01
C TYR A 105 -11.44 -2.10 11.08
N VAL A 106 -12.58 -2.45 11.68
CA VAL A 106 -13.90 -2.50 11.01
C VAL A 106 -14.86 -1.59 11.77
N LEU A 107 -15.75 -0.90 11.04
CA LEU A 107 -16.76 -0.01 11.59
C LEU A 107 -18.10 -0.73 11.77
N VAL A 108 -18.66 -0.70 12.99
CA VAL A 108 -19.97 -1.31 13.30
C VAL A 108 -20.95 -0.29 13.88
N PRO A 109 -22.26 -0.37 13.59
CA PRO A 109 -23.26 0.51 14.21
C PRO A 109 -23.51 0.14 15.67
N THR A 110 -24.06 1.06 16.46
CA THR A 110 -24.33 0.89 17.91
C THR A 110 -25.03 -0.44 18.27
N GLU A 111 -26.01 -0.88 17.48
CA GLU A 111 -26.73 -2.14 17.75
C GLU A 111 -25.84 -3.38 17.59
N ALA A 112 -24.93 -3.39 16.61
CA ALA A 112 -23.98 -4.48 16.40
C ALA A 112 -22.89 -4.49 17.47
N TRP A 113 -22.38 -3.30 17.85
CA TRP A 113 -21.47 -3.15 18.99
C TRP A 113 -22.09 -3.71 20.28
N ASN A 114 -23.30 -3.28 20.63
CA ASN A 114 -23.99 -3.72 21.84
C ASN A 114 -24.22 -5.24 21.86
N LYS A 115 -24.56 -5.86 20.72
CA LYS A 115 -24.66 -7.32 20.60
C LYS A 115 -23.32 -8.01 20.84
N LEU A 116 -22.24 -7.58 20.19
CA LEU A 116 -20.91 -8.17 20.36
C LEU A 116 -20.41 -8.05 21.81
N VAL A 117 -20.57 -6.88 22.45
CA VAL A 117 -20.21 -6.68 23.86
C VAL A 117 -21.01 -7.60 24.78
N ASN A 118 -22.32 -7.76 24.55
CA ASN A 118 -23.16 -8.67 25.34
C ASN A 118 -22.82 -10.16 25.16
N TRP A 119 -22.18 -10.54 24.05
CA TRP A 119 -21.84 -11.93 23.73
C TRP A 119 -20.42 -12.36 24.11
N TYR A 120 -19.48 -11.41 24.07
CA TYR A 120 -18.04 -11.66 24.24
C TYR A 120 -17.41 -10.85 25.39
N GLY A 121 -18.01 -9.72 25.78
CA GLY A 121 -17.39 -8.73 26.65
C GLY A 121 -16.30 -7.93 25.92
N CYS A 122 -15.66 -7.02 26.65
CA CYS A 122 -14.42 -6.33 26.25
C CYS A 122 -13.27 -6.76 27.17
N VAL A 123 -12.02 -6.55 26.73
CA VAL A 123 -10.86 -6.62 27.61
C VAL A 123 -10.99 -5.59 28.73
N GLU A 124 -10.69 -6.00 29.96
CA GLU A 124 -10.85 -5.17 31.16
C GLU A 124 -10.04 -3.87 31.06
N GLY A 125 -10.67 -2.75 31.43
CA GLY A 125 -10.10 -1.40 31.33
C GLY A 125 -10.25 -0.70 29.96
N GLN A 126 -10.48 -1.43 28.86
CA GLN A 126 -10.62 -0.81 27.54
C GLN A 126 -11.96 -0.08 27.36
N GLN A 127 -11.92 1.12 26.79
CA GLN A 127 -13.10 1.94 26.50
C GLN A 127 -13.61 1.72 25.06
N PRO A 128 -14.94 1.81 24.82
CA PRO A 128 -15.51 1.72 23.47
C PRO A 128 -15.00 2.84 22.54
N ILE A 129 -14.39 2.48 21.42
CA ILE A 129 -13.88 3.45 20.42
C ILE A 129 -15.05 3.95 19.56
N VAL A 130 -15.89 4.80 20.14
CA VAL A 130 -17.03 5.42 19.45
C VAL A 130 -16.60 6.61 18.61
N ARG A 131 -17.23 6.77 17.44
CA ARG A 131 -17.08 7.88 16.48
C ARG A 131 -18.44 8.26 15.90
N LYS A 132 -18.51 9.41 15.23
CA LYS A 132 -19.76 9.94 14.63
C LYS A 132 -19.68 9.96 13.11
N VAL A 133 -20.83 9.79 12.46
CA VAL A 133 -20.99 10.03 11.02
C VAL A 133 -21.11 11.53 10.75
N VAL A 134 -20.27 12.03 9.86
CA VAL A 134 -20.31 13.41 9.34
C VAL A 134 -20.61 13.41 7.84
N GLU A 135 -21.07 14.54 7.31
CA GLU A 135 -21.15 14.77 5.86
C GLU A 135 -19.79 15.26 5.35
N HIS A 136 -19.20 14.52 4.41
CA HIS A 136 -17.89 14.76 3.84
C HIS A 136 -17.97 15.06 2.35
N GLY A 137 -17.10 15.93 1.84
CA GLY A 137 -17.02 16.31 0.42
C GLY A 137 -17.27 17.80 0.19
N LEU A 138 -16.86 18.30 -0.97
CA LEU A 138 -16.95 19.73 -1.33
C LEU A 138 -18.02 20.03 -2.39
N PHE A 139 -18.43 19.03 -3.17
CA PHE A 139 -19.47 19.16 -4.21
C PHE A 139 -20.63 18.19 -3.96
N VAL A 140 -20.34 16.89 -3.86
CA VAL A 140 -21.29 15.87 -3.41
C VAL A 140 -20.97 15.51 -1.97
N LYS A 141 -21.86 15.88 -1.03
CA LYS A 141 -21.77 15.51 0.39
C LYS A 141 -22.17 14.05 0.56
N HIS A 142 -21.31 13.22 1.12
CA HIS A 142 -21.56 11.81 1.45
C HIS A 142 -21.34 11.56 2.94
N CYS A 143 -22.12 10.67 3.55
CA CYS A 143 -21.94 10.32 4.96
C CYS A 143 -20.70 9.42 5.14
N LYS A 144 -19.81 9.77 6.07
CA LYS A 144 -18.63 8.98 6.46
C LYS A 144 -18.40 9.05 7.97
N VAL A 145 -17.92 7.98 8.60
CA VAL A 145 -17.49 8.01 10.01
C VAL A 145 -16.20 8.83 10.14
N GLU A 146 -16.21 9.85 10.99
CA GLU A 146 -15.01 10.64 11.29
C GLU A 146 -14.18 9.95 12.38
N VAL A 147 -13.19 9.16 11.95
CA VAL A 147 -12.30 8.41 12.85
C VAL A 147 -11.24 9.31 13.51
N TYR A 148 -10.76 10.31 12.78
CA TYR A 148 -9.81 11.31 13.24
C TYR A 148 -10.41 12.71 13.11
N LEU A 149 -10.49 13.41 14.25
CA LEU A 149 -10.73 14.86 14.29
C LEU A 149 -9.51 15.61 13.75
N LEU A 150 -9.73 16.82 13.23
CA LEU A 150 -8.67 17.68 12.76
C LEU A 150 -8.00 18.38 13.94
N GLU A 151 -6.70 18.17 14.14
CA GLU A 151 -5.90 18.99 15.06
C GLU A 151 -5.65 20.36 14.40
N LEU A 152 -5.97 21.44 15.10
CA LEU A 152 -5.65 22.81 14.73
C LEU A 152 -4.87 23.48 15.86
N LYS A 153 -3.91 24.33 15.49
CA LYS A 153 -3.00 25.00 16.43
C LYS A 153 -3.41 26.45 16.59
N LEU A 154 -3.92 26.77 17.76
CA LEU A 154 -4.58 28.03 18.07
C LEU A 154 -3.62 28.94 18.83
N CYS A 155 -3.49 30.20 18.42
CA CYS A 155 -2.82 31.24 19.22
C CYS A 155 -3.49 32.62 19.06
N GLU A 156 -3.15 33.54 19.95
CA GLU A 156 -3.57 34.94 19.86
C GLU A 156 -2.55 35.75 19.03
N ASN A 157 -3.00 36.84 18.39
CA ASN A 157 -2.10 37.72 17.65
C ASN A 157 -1.15 38.52 18.58
N SER A 158 -1.47 38.66 19.87
CA SER A 158 -0.63 39.33 20.87
C SER A 158 0.53 38.44 21.37
N ASP A 159 0.23 37.18 21.68
CA ASP A 159 1.22 36.14 22.00
C ASP A 159 1.17 34.99 20.97
N PRO A 160 1.94 35.10 19.87
CA PRO A 160 2.07 34.03 18.88
C PRO A 160 2.98 32.86 19.34
N THR A 161 3.49 32.89 20.58
CA THR A 161 4.33 31.83 21.17
C THR A 161 3.51 30.86 22.03
N ASN A 162 2.45 31.34 22.67
CA ASN A 162 1.45 30.50 23.33
C ASN A 162 0.55 29.82 22.29
N MET A 163 0.92 28.60 21.90
CA MET A 163 0.24 27.81 20.88
C MET A 163 -0.42 26.56 21.47
N LEU A 164 -1.75 26.50 21.36
CA LEU A 164 -2.59 25.44 21.93
C LEU A 164 -3.13 24.53 20.83
N SER A 165 -2.84 23.22 20.90
CA SER A 165 -3.44 22.23 20.02
C SER A 165 -4.87 21.89 20.47
N CYS A 166 -5.84 21.94 19.55
CA CYS A 166 -7.24 21.61 19.79
C CYS A 166 -7.81 20.78 18.64
N HIS A 167 -8.80 19.94 18.93
CA HIS A 167 -9.37 18.98 17.97
C HIS A 167 -10.80 19.37 17.59
N PHE A 168 -11.06 19.47 16.29
CA PHE A 168 -12.35 19.86 15.72
C PHE A 168 -12.86 18.83 14.70
N SER A 169 -14.17 18.72 14.55
CA SER A 169 -14.79 17.97 13.46
C SER A 169 -14.62 18.72 12.14
N LYS A 170 -14.48 17.99 11.03
CA LYS A 170 -14.56 18.59 9.67
C LYS A 170 -15.90 19.26 9.39
N ALA A 171 -16.94 18.90 10.14
CA ALA A 171 -18.28 19.48 10.08
C ALA A 171 -18.56 20.55 11.14
N ASP A 172 -17.62 20.87 12.04
CA ASP A 172 -17.70 22.08 12.87
C ASP A 172 -17.55 23.32 11.99
N THR A 173 -18.06 24.48 12.45
CA THR A 173 -17.96 25.73 11.70
C THR A 173 -16.79 26.60 12.16
N ILE A 174 -16.41 27.57 11.33
CA ILE A 174 -15.43 28.60 11.71
C ILE A 174 -15.88 29.37 12.96
N ALA A 175 -17.19 29.58 13.15
CA ALA A 175 -17.74 30.13 14.40
C ALA A 175 -17.51 29.24 15.63
N THR A 176 -17.53 27.90 15.48
CA THR A 176 -17.17 26.97 16.58
C THR A 176 -15.72 27.16 16.99
N ILE A 177 -14.79 27.28 16.02
CA ILE A 177 -13.37 27.54 16.29
C ILE A 177 -13.18 28.90 16.98
N GLU A 178 -13.78 29.98 16.44
CA GLU A 178 -13.64 31.32 17.01
C GLU A 178 -14.14 31.36 18.46
N LYS A 179 -15.29 30.72 18.74
CA LYS A 179 -15.85 30.63 20.10
C LYS A 179 -14.94 29.88 21.07
N GLU A 180 -14.33 28.79 20.63
CA GLU A 180 -13.38 28.05 21.47
C GLU A 180 -12.08 28.86 21.67
N MET A 181 -11.59 29.57 20.66
CA MET A 181 -10.45 30.49 20.81
C MET A 181 -10.76 31.64 21.77
N ARG A 182 -11.95 32.26 21.70
CA ARG A 182 -12.39 33.28 22.68
C ARG A 182 -12.35 32.74 24.11
N LYS A 183 -12.81 31.50 24.31
CA LYS A 183 -12.79 30.79 25.60
C LYS A 183 -11.38 30.43 26.08
N LEU A 184 -10.47 30.04 25.18
CA LEU A 184 -9.08 29.68 25.52
C LEU A 184 -8.21 30.90 25.84
N PHE A 185 -8.43 32.03 25.15
CA PHE A 185 -7.67 33.27 25.32
C PHE A 185 -8.42 34.35 26.14
N ASN A 186 -9.55 34.00 26.78
CA ASN A 186 -10.38 34.88 27.61
C ASN A 186 -10.83 36.20 26.92
N ILE A 187 -11.13 36.14 25.62
CA ILE A 187 -11.58 37.31 24.83
C ILE A 187 -13.09 37.53 25.05
N PRO A 188 -13.55 38.71 25.51
CA PRO A 188 -14.97 38.98 25.74
C PRO A 188 -15.83 38.88 24.47
N ASP A 189 -17.06 38.40 24.59
CA ASP A 189 -18.02 38.27 23.47
C ASP A 189 -18.34 39.62 22.81
N GLU A 190 -18.30 40.72 23.56
CA GLU A 190 -18.53 42.10 23.09
C GLU A 190 -17.41 42.63 22.17
N ARG A 191 -16.24 41.98 22.14
CA ARG A 191 -15.05 42.44 21.43
C ARG A 191 -15.02 41.88 20.01
N GLU A 192 -14.90 42.74 18.98
CA GLU A 192 -14.68 42.27 17.61
C GLU A 192 -13.35 41.51 17.51
N THR A 193 -13.34 40.48 16.66
CA THR A 193 -12.17 39.65 16.38
C THR A 193 -12.03 39.42 14.87
N ARG A 194 -10.84 39.04 14.44
CA ARG A 194 -10.58 38.47 13.11
C ARG A 194 -9.83 37.17 13.27
N LEU A 195 -10.33 36.12 12.63
CA LEU A 195 -9.66 34.83 12.59
C LEU A 195 -8.82 34.72 11.32
N TRP A 196 -7.53 34.43 11.49
CA TRP A 196 -6.54 34.36 10.41
C TRP A 196 -5.98 32.95 10.27
N ASN A 197 -6.05 32.40 9.06
CA ASN A 197 -5.38 31.17 8.68
C ASN A 197 -3.93 31.45 8.25
N LYS A 198 -2.95 30.80 8.88
CA LYS A 198 -1.52 30.99 8.61
C LYS A 198 -0.92 29.81 7.84
N TYR A 199 -0.82 29.94 6.53
CA TYR A 199 -0.24 28.92 5.65
C TYR A 199 1.30 28.86 5.68
N MET A 200 1.96 30.01 5.87
CA MET A 200 3.42 30.15 5.91
C MET A 200 3.81 31.24 6.92
N SER A 201 5.10 31.36 7.25
CA SER A 201 5.62 32.24 8.32
C SER A 201 5.02 33.66 8.32
N ASN A 202 4.81 34.24 7.14
CA ASN A 202 4.32 35.61 6.95
C ASN A 202 2.98 35.70 6.16
N THR A 203 2.39 34.57 5.73
CA THR A 203 1.20 34.58 4.85
C THR A 203 -0.05 34.24 5.63
N TYR A 204 -1.02 35.15 5.63
CA TYR A 204 -2.27 35.06 6.39
C TYR A 204 -3.48 35.29 5.48
N GLU A 205 -4.49 34.43 5.56
CA GLU A 205 -5.81 34.59 4.93
C GLU A 205 -6.88 34.81 6.01
N GLN A 206 -7.85 35.69 5.77
CA GLN A 206 -8.91 35.96 6.75
C GLN A 206 -10.07 34.97 6.58
N LEU A 207 -10.35 34.17 7.62
CA LEU A 207 -11.51 33.28 7.69
C LEU A 207 -12.79 34.10 7.95
N SER A 208 -13.23 34.80 6.92
CA SER A 208 -14.31 35.81 6.94
C SER A 208 -15.73 35.25 6.85
N LYS A 209 -15.89 33.93 6.75
CA LYS A 209 -17.19 33.24 6.67
C LYS A 209 -17.40 32.35 7.90
N PRO A 210 -18.12 32.81 8.94
CA PRO A 210 -18.30 32.06 10.18
C PRO A 210 -19.08 30.74 9.98
N ASP A 211 -19.99 30.70 8.99
CA ASP A 211 -20.86 29.55 8.69
C ASP A 211 -20.18 28.44 7.86
N ASN A 212 -19.01 28.70 7.27
CA ASN A 212 -18.26 27.66 6.56
C ASN A 212 -17.86 26.56 7.54
N THR A 213 -17.91 25.29 7.11
CA THR A 213 -17.30 24.22 7.91
C THR A 213 -15.78 24.25 7.84
N VAL A 214 -15.10 23.59 8.78
CA VAL A 214 -13.66 23.33 8.76
C VAL A 214 -13.21 22.72 7.42
N GLN A 215 -14.03 21.83 6.83
CA GLN A 215 -13.79 21.29 5.49
C GLN A 215 -14.02 22.32 4.38
N ASP A 216 -15.11 23.08 4.39
CA ASP A 216 -15.42 24.07 3.35
C ASP A 216 -14.45 25.29 3.40
N ALA A 217 -13.73 25.47 4.50
CA ALA A 217 -12.62 26.41 4.67
C ALA A 217 -11.24 25.85 4.29
N GLY A 218 -11.16 24.59 3.85
CA GLY A 218 -9.92 23.98 3.35
C GLY A 218 -8.85 23.71 4.41
N LEU A 219 -9.23 23.57 5.69
CA LEU A 219 -8.27 23.42 6.78
C LEU A 219 -7.67 22.00 6.86
N TYR A 220 -6.40 21.90 7.25
CA TYR A 220 -5.62 20.66 7.34
C TYR A 220 -4.95 20.44 8.70
N GLN A 221 -4.47 19.21 8.94
CA GLN A 221 -3.92 18.76 10.22
C GLN A 221 -2.70 19.60 10.65
N GLY A 222 -2.74 20.10 11.90
CA GLY A 222 -1.67 20.89 12.50
C GLY A 222 -1.56 22.33 11.99
N GLN A 223 -2.54 22.82 11.20
CA GLN A 223 -2.56 24.17 10.66
C GLN A 223 -2.73 25.23 11.76
N VAL A 224 -2.05 26.36 11.61
CA VAL A 224 -2.03 27.44 12.61
C VAL A 224 -3.11 28.46 12.32
N LEU A 225 -4.00 28.69 13.31
CA LEU A 225 -5.02 29.73 13.30
C LEU A 225 -4.70 30.78 14.37
N VAL A 226 -4.79 32.04 13.99
CA VAL A 226 -4.46 33.18 14.85
C VAL A 226 -5.70 34.06 15.03
N ILE A 227 -6.13 34.27 16.27
CA ILE A 227 -7.22 35.20 16.58
C ILE A 227 -6.64 36.58 16.89
N GLU A 228 -7.10 37.60 16.17
CA GLU A 228 -6.76 39.00 16.38
C GLU A 228 -7.96 39.70 17.03
N PRO A 229 -7.95 40.02 18.34
CA PRO A 229 -8.95 40.90 18.93
C PRO A 229 -8.69 42.37 18.53
N GLN A 230 -9.75 43.15 18.36
CA GLN A 230 -9.67 44.60 18.14
C GLN A 230 -9.08 45.31 19.38
N ASN A 231 -8.40 46.44 19.18
CA ASN A 231 -7.90 47.30 20.27
C ASN A 231 -9.02 48.16 20.88
N GLU A 232 -8.80 48.64 22.11
CA GLU A 232 -9.76 49.50 22.83
C GLU A 232 -9.96 50.89 22.18
N ASP A 233 -9.01 51.32 21.34
CA ASP A 233 -9.11 52.53 20.51
C ASP A 233 -9.83 52.29 19.16
N GLY A 234 -10.36 51.08 18.94
CA GLY A 234 -11.00 50.64 17.70
C GLY A 234 -10.04 50.25 16.57
N THR A 235 -8.73 50.36 16.77
CA THR A 235 -7.73 49.95 15.76
C THR A 235 -7.53 48.43 15.73
N TRP A 236 -6.90 47.93 14.66
CA TRP A 236 -6.56 46.51 14.50
C TRP A 236 -5.04 46.33 14.64
N PRO A 237 -4.55 45.44 15.52
CA PRO A 237 -3.11 45.23 15.78
C PRO A 237 -2.22 45.08 14.53
N ARG A 238 -2.73 44.43 13.48
CA ARG A 238 -2.02 44.21 12.21
C ARG A 238 -2.00 45.44 11.30
N GLN A 239 -2.92 46.38 11.49
CA GLN A 239 -3.11 47.55 10.62
C GLN A 239 -2.14 48.69 10.96
N THR A 240 -1.77 48.84 12.24
CA THR A 240 -0.79 49.82 12.74
C THR A 240 0.65 49.58 12.24
N LEU A 241 0.95 48.40 11.72
CA LEU A 241 2.26 48.05 11.14
C LEU A 241 2.49 48.59 9.72
N GLN A 242 1.45 49.03 9.02
CA GLN A 242 1.58 49.57 7.64
C GLN A 242 1.56 51.11 7.57
N SER A 243 1.10 51.79 8.63
CA SER A 243 0.87 53.24 8.63
C SER A 243 2.11 54.11 8.90
N LYS A 244 3.18 53.94 8.11
CA LYS A 244 4.31 54.90 8.00
C LYS A 244 4.77 55.19 6.57
N SER A 245 3.85 55.19 5.59
CA SER A 245 4.04 55.95 4.35
C SER A 245 2.71 56.47 3.77
N SER A 246 2.79 57.45 2.86
CA SER A 246 1.70 58.14 2.15
C SER A 246 0.54 58.73 2.97
N THR A 247 0.57 60.05 3.11
CA THR A 247 -0.58 60.90 3.51
C THR A 247 -1.76 60.79 2.53
N SER A 248 -2.98 60.98 3.03
CA SER A 248 -4.20 60.91 2.24
C SER A 248 -4.42 62.10 1.29
N ARG A 249 -5.08 61.83 0.15
CA ARG A 249 -6.05 62.74 -0.48
C ARG A 249 -6.96 62.00 -1.47
N ALA A 250 -8.19 62.49 -1.63
CA ALA A 250 -9.26 61.82 -2.38
C ALA A 250 -9.44 62.38 -3.81
N PHE A 251 -10.28 61.69 -4.60
CA PHE A 251 -10.60 61.99 -6.00
C PHE A 251 -11.16 63.41 -6.23
N THR A 252 -10.69 64.10 -7.27
CA THR A 252 -11.52 64.98 -8.13
C THR A 252 -10.98 65.05 -9.57
N THR A 253 -11.91 65.03 -10.54
CA THR A 253 -11.89 65.62 -11.90
C THR A 253 -10.58 65.81 -12.69
N SER A 254 -10.55 65.19 -13.89
CA SER A 254 -9.81 65.57 -15.12
C SER A 254 -10.03 67.05 -15.54
N PRO A 255 -9.31 67.67 -16.52
CA PRO A 255 -8.66 67.05 -17.70
C PRO A 255 -7.39 67.71 -18.33
N LYS A 256 -6.97 67.14 -19.49
CA LYS A 256 -6.14 67.70 -20.60
C LYS A 256 -4.59 67.80 -20.47
N SER A 257 -3.92 67.29 -21.53
CA SER A 257 -2.63 67.74 -22.14
C SER A 257 -1.34 67.78 -21.29
N SER A 258 -0.14 67.45 -21.78
CA SER A 258 0.28 67.01 -23.14
C SER A 258 1.72 66.47 -23.17
N ALA A 259 1.99 65.58 -24.15
CA ALA A 259 3.27 65.38 -24.86
C ALA A 259 4.55 64.90 -24.11
N SER A 260 5.14 63.83 -24.69
CA SER A 260 6.59 63.65 -24.95
C SER A 260 7.54 63.28 -23.78
N SER A 261 8.62 62.48 -23.96
CA SER A 261 9.00 61.44 -24.95
C SER A 261 10.24 60.68 -24.43
N TYR A 262 10.53 59.51 -25.02
CA TYR A 262 11.84 58.82 -25.14
C TYR A 262 12.59 58.28 -23.88
N SER A 263 13.02 57.01 -23.99
CA SER A 263 14.39 56.47 -23.93
C SER A 263 15.44 57.00 -22.91
N SER A 264 16.40 56.21 -22.39
CA SER A 264 16.64 54.75 -22.35
C SER A 264 17.98 54.42 -21.65
N MET A 265 18.25 53.14 -21.35
CA MET A 265 19.57 52.50 -21.15
C MET A 265 20.38 52.70 -19.84
N SER A 266 20.52 51.58 -19.12
CA SER A 266 21.73 51.00 -18.49
C SER A 266 22.90 51.87 -17.98
N ALA A 267 23.34 51.58 -16.74
CA ALA A 267 24.75 51.31 -16.42
C ALA A 267 24.90 50.54 -15.07
N SER A 268 25.85 49.62 -15.00
CA SER A 268 26.47 49.18 -13.73
C SER A 268 27.68 50.08 -13.42
N PRO A 269 28.17 50.10 -12.17
CA PRO A 269 29.60 49.81 -12.03
C PRO A 269 29.97 48.92 -10.83
N ILE A 270 31.25 48.50 -10.82
CA ILE A 270 31.95 47.70 -9.82
C ILE A 270 32.93 48.64 -9.09
N THR A 271 33.23 48.41 -7.79
CA THR A 271 34.61 48.35 -7.18
C THR A 271 34.59 48.46 -5.65
N ASN A 272 35.47 47.66 -5.01
CA ASN A 272 36.46 47.95 -3.94
C ASN A 272 36.20 49.12 -2.94
N GLY A 273 36.58 49.04 -1.66
CA GLY A 273 37.35 48.03 -0.92
C GLY A 273 37.91 48.59 0.41
N ASP A 274 38.74 47.82 1.11
CA ASP A 274 39.55 48.17 2.31
C ASP A 274 38.82 48.52 3.65
N SER A 275 39.44 48.40 4.84
CA SER A 275 40.44 47.44 5.38
C SER A 275 40.73 47.70 6.88
N ALA A 276 41.23 46.68 7.59
CA ALA A 276 42.01 46.73 8.86
C ALA A 276 41.34 47.17 10.19
N ASN A 277 41.87 46.85 11.39
CA ASN A 277 42.61 45.68 11.91
C ASN A 277 42.83 45.80 13.45
N SER A 278 42.88 44.70 14.21
CA SER A 278 43.50 44.67 15.57
C SER A 278 43.89 43.26 16.07
N SER A 279 45.13 43.09 16.55
CA SER A 279 45.72 41.91 17.24
C SER A 279 45.35 41.82 18.73
N GLY A 280 45.61 40.77 19.53
CA GLY A 280 46.31 39.47 19.40
C GLY A 280 45.73 38.46 20.42
N VAL A 281 46.35 37.37 20.93
CA VAL A 281 47.76 36.95 21.11
C VAL A 281 47.83 35.39 21.11
N HIS A 282 49.01 34.77 20.96
CA HIS A 282 49.22 33.31 20.90
C HIS A 282 49.38 32.59 22.25
N SER A 283 49.09 31.28 22.25
CA SER A 283 49.78 30.23 23.04
C SER A 283 49.64 28.88 22.33
N SER A 284 50.57 27.94 22.52
CA SER A 284 50.77 26.78 21.63
C SER A 284 50.83 25.43 22.35
N GLY A 285 50.39 24.36 21.66
CA GLY A 285 50.49 22.98 22.10
C GLY A 285 50.36 22.00 20.91
N LEU A 286 51.30 21.05 20.81
CA LEU A 286 51.35 19.98 19.81
C LEU A 286 50.56 18.75 20.32
N SER A 287 50.05 17.80 19.53
CA SER A 287 49.80 17.70 18.06
C SER A 287 49.03 16.39 17.75
N ARG A 288 48.57 16.26 16.49
CA ARG A 288 48.45 15.00 15.70
C ARG A 288 47.23 14.07 15.93
N GLY A 289 46.30 14.14 14.97
CA GLY A 289 45.74 12.95 14.29
C GLY A 289 44.29 12.57 14.63
N GLY A 290 43.40 12.67 13.64
CA GLY A 290 42.00 12.18 13.74
C GLY A 290 41.09 12.82 12.69
N SER A 291 40.97 12.21 11.50
CA SER A 291 40.14 12.74 10.41
C SER A 291 38.67 12.36 10.56
N GLY A 292 37.85 13.29 11.05
CA GLY A 292 36.39 13.16 11.01
C GLY A 292 35.83 13.55 9.63
N PHE A 293 35.20 12.61 8.93
CA PHE A 293 34.45 12.89 7.71
C PHE A 293 32.97 13.11 8.01
N SER A 294 32.61 14.38 8.24
CA SER A 294 31.21 14.82 8.13
C SER A 294 30.85 14.82 6.64
N ASN A 295 29.84 14.03 6.25
CA ASN A 295 29.51 13.82 4.84
C ASN A 295 28.65 14.98 4.30
N SER A 296 29.28 16.12 4.02
CA SER A 296 28.62 17.29 3.45
C SER A 296 28.29 17.09 1.98
N TYR A 297 27.02 17.32 1.65
CA TYR A 297 26.47 17.33 0.29
C TYR A 297 27.03 18.53 -0.50
N SER A 298 28.24 18.36 -1.01
CA SER A 298 28.91 19.32 -1.88
C SER A 298 28.33 19.24 -3.29
N CYS A 299 27.30 20.06 -3.54
CA CYS A 299 26.83 20.32 -4.90
C CYS A 299 28.00 20.92 -5.70
N ARG A 300 28.53 20.16 -6.66
CA ARG A 300 29.47 20.70 -7.66
C ARG A 300 28.66 21.49 -8.68
N GLU A 301 28.62 22.80 -8.51
CA GLU A 301 28.08 23.74 -9.48
C GLU A 301 28.95 23.73 -10.75
N SER A 302 28.67 22.76 -11.63
CA SER A 302 29.17 22.71 -13.00
C SER A 302 27.99 23.03 -13.90
N GLN A 303 28.11 24.04 -14.77
CA GLN A 303 27.05 24.45 -15.69
C GLN A 303 26.92 23.45 -16.85
N SER A 304 26.41 22.24 -16.55
CA SER A 304 25.94 21.31 -17.58
C SER A 304 24.64 21.86 -18.17
N HIS A 305 24.78 22.64 -19.24
CA HIS A 305 23.67 23.00 -20.11
C HIS A 305 22.95 21.72 -20.53
N THR A 306 21.74 21.56 -20.01
CA THR A 306 20.85 20.45 -20.37
C THR A 306 20.12 20.80 -21.66
N GLN A 307 19.83 19.81 -22.49
CA GLN A 307 19.01 20.04 -23.67
C GLN A 307 17.61 20.50 -23.22
N PRO A 308 17.08 21.62 -23.73
CA PRO A 308 15.71 22.05 -23.48
C PRO A 308 14.70 20.91 -23.66
N GLY A 309 13.78 20.77 -22.70
CA GLY A 309 12.79 19.70 -22.66
C GLY A 309 13.24 18.43 -21.93
N LEU A 310 14.55 18.14 -21.85
CA LEU A 310 15.08 17.02 -21.06
C LEU A 310 15.20 17.36 -19.57
N CYS A 311 14.07 17.70 -18.95
CA CYS A 311 13.96 18.10 -17.55
C CYS A 311 12.99 17.18 -16.79
N GLY A 312 13.46 16.54 -15.71
CA GLY A 312 12.61 15.72 -14.84
C GLY A 312 11.72 16.57 -13.93
N LEU A 313 10.63 15.99 -13.42
CA LEU A 313 9.83 16.61 -12.35
C LEU A 313 10.07 15.94 -11.00
N GLY A 314 10.17 16.74 -9.94
CA GLY A 314 10.30 16.27 -8.56
C GLY A 314 8.95 15.87 -7.96
N ASN A 315 8.85 14.66 -7.42
CA ASN A 315 7.69 14.24 -6.64
C ASN A 315 7.65 14.98 -5.30
N LEU A 316 6.52 15.61 -4.99
CA LEU A 316 6.24 16.34 -3.74
C LEU A 316 5.47 15.48 -2.71
N GLY A 317 5.54 14.15 -2.83
CA GLY A 317 4.62 13.18 -2.21
C GLY A 317 4.06 12.26 -3.29
N ASN A 318 2.82 11.76 -3.14
CA ASN A 318 2.14 10.92 -4.14
C ASN A 318 1.68 11.68 -5.41
N THR A 319 2.54 12.57 -5.94
CA THR A 319 2.25 13.49 -7.05
C THR A 319 2.73 12.97 -8.40
N CYS A 320 3.02 11.67 -8.50
CA CYS A 320 3.40 11.01 -9.75
C CYS A 320 2.33 11.14 -10.85
N PHE A 321 1.04 11.13 -10.48
CA PHE A 321 -0.09 11.38 -11.40
C PHE A 321 -0.04 12.78 -12.04
N MET A 322 0.41 13.78 -11.28
CA MET A 322 0.57 15.16 -11.73
C MET A 322 1.81 15.29 -12.61
N ASN A 323 2.92 14.69 -12.17
CA ASN A 323 4.17 14.73 -12.92
C ASN A 323 4.09 13.96 -14.26
N SER A 324 3.30 12.88 -14.37
CA SER A 324 3.09 12.20 -15.65
C SER A 324 2.26 13.03 -16.63
N ALA A 325 1.12 13.60 -16.19
CA ALA A 325 0.27 14.46 -17.01
C ALA A 325 1.04 15.71 -17.51
N LEU A 326 1.81 16.37 -16.64
CA LEU A 326 2.61 17.54 -16.99
C LEU A 326 3.74 17.23 -17.97
N GLN A 327 4.40 16.07 -17.84
CA GLN A 327 5.40 15.65 -18.82
C GLN A 327 4.78 15.40 -20.20
N CYS A 328 3.57 14.83 -20.28
CA CYS A 328 2.88 14.62 -21.56
C CYS A 328 2.52 15.95 -22.24
N LEU A 329 1.98 16.93 -21.48
CA LEU A 329 1.65 18.25 -22.01
C LEU A 329 2.91 19.06 -22.40
N SER A 330 3.97 18.99 -21.59
CA SER A 330 5.26 19.66 -21.85
C SER A 330 6.01 19.10 -23.07
N ASN A 331 5.66 17.90 -23.54
CA ASN A 331 6.16 17.32 -24.79
C ASN A 331 5.16 17.47 -25.96
N THR A 332 4.03 18.16 -25.76
CA THR A 332 3.11 18.53 -26.83
C THR A 332 3.60 19.82 -27.49
N ALA A 333 4.34 19.68 -28.60
CA ALA A 333 5.07 20.79 -29.22
C ALA A 333 4.22 22.05 -29.55
N PRO A 334 3.01 21.97 -30.16
CA PRO A 334 2.22 23.17 -30.46
C PRO A 334 1.85 23.99 -29.22
N LEU A 335 1.41 23.31 -28.15
CA LEU A 335 1.10 23.93 -26.86
C LEU A 335 2.35 24.54 -26.21
N THR A 336 3.45 23.79 -26.25
CA THR A 336 4.71 24.17 -25.60
C THR A 336 5.37 25.37 -26.27
N GLU A 337 5.40 25.40 -27.61
CA GLU A 337 5.90 26.56 -28.37
C GLU A 337 5.11 27.84 -28.07
N TYR A 338 3.77 27.76 -27.99
CA TYR A 338 2.90 28.90 -27.67
C TYR A 338 3.22 29.50 -26.30
N PHE A 339 3.46 28.68 -25.27
CA PHE A 339 3.88 29.15 -23.94
C PHE A 339 5.34 29.62 -23.85
N LEU A 340 6.21 29.21 -24.78
CA LEU A 340 7.61 29.66 -24.87
C LEU A 340 7.79 30.94 -25.71
N LYS A 341 6.78 31.33 -26.50
CA LYS A 341 6.74 32.57 -27.31
C LYS A 341 5.96 33.71 -26.65
N ASP A 342 5.46 33.49 -25.43
CA ASP A 342 4.63 34.42 -24.65
C ASP A 342 3.29 34.81 -25.32
N GLU A 343 2.85 34.05 -26.34
CA GLU A 343 1.60 34.29 -27.09
C GLU A 343 0.38 34.27 -26.17
N TYR A 344 0.43 33.47 -25.09
CA TYR A 344 -0.63 33.36 -24.09
C TYR A 344 -0.95 34.67 -23.37
N GLU A 345 0.00 35.58 -23.17
CA GLU A 345 -0.21 36.80 -22.37
C GLU A 345 -1.28 37.73 -22.99
N ALA A 346 -1.40 37.71 -24.32
CA ALA A 346 -2.42 38.47 -25.06
C ALA A 346 -3.80 37.80 -25.07
N GLU A 347 -3.87 36.48 -24.85
CA GLU A 347 -5.10 35.69 -24.95
C GLU A 347 -5.78 35.45 -23.59
N ILE A 348 -5.09 35.71 -22.47
CA ILE A 348 -5.65 35.58 -21.10
C ILE A 348 -6.97 36.37 -20.95
N ASN A 349 -8.01 35.65 -20.53
CA ASN A 349 -9.37 36.15 -20.37
C ASN A 349 -9.76 36.24 -18.89
N ARG A 350 -9.12 37.16 -18.14
CA ARG A 350 -9.30 37.29 -16.67
C ARG A 350 -10.75 37.55 -16.22
N ASP A 351 -11.57 38.10 -17.10
CA ASP A 351 -12.99 38.42 -16.86
C ASP A 351 -13.93 37.21 -17.08
N ASN A 352 -13.43 36.07 -17.54
CA ASN A 352 -14.25 34.88 -17.81
C ASN A 352 -14.75 34.26 -16.48
N PRO A 353 -16.07 34.20 -16.22
CA PRO A 353 -16.62 33.60 -15.00
C PRO A 353 -16.47 32.08 -14.94
N LEU A 354 -16.06 31.42 -16.04
CA LEU A 354 -15.71 30.01 -16.09
C LEU A 354 -14.19 29.76 -16.04
N GLY A 355 -13.38 30.82 -16.14
CA GLY A 355 -11.92 30.74 -16.11
C GLY A 355 -11.35 30.81 -14.69
N MET A 356 -10.04 30.59 -14.60
CA MET A 356 -9.23 30.62 -13.37
C MET A 356 -8.43 31.94 -13.28
N LYS A 357 -8.95 33.00 -13.92
CA LYS A 357 -8.43 34.38 -13.98
C LYS A 357 -7.06 34.54 -14.65
N GLY A 358 -6.65 33.55 -15.43
CA GLY A 358 -5.29 33.42 -15.98
C GLY A 358 -4.28 32.79 -15.01
N GLU A 359 -4.63 32.59 -13.73
CA GLU A 359 -3.66 32.20 -12.70
C GLU A 359 -3.10 30.77 -12.92
N ILE A 360 -3.85 29.90 -13.60
CA ILE A 360 -3.38 28.56 -13.97
C ILE A 360 -2.59 28.60 -15.28
N ALA A 361 -3.01 29.41 -16.27
CA ALA A 361 -2.23 29.62 -17.49
C ALA A 361 -0.83 30.23 -17.19
N GLU A 362 -0.76 31.21 -16.29
CA GLU A 362 0.49 31.84 -15.83
C GLU A 362 1.38 30.83 -15.10
N ALA A 363 0.85 30.10 -14.12
CA ALA A 363 1.61 29.11 -13.36
C ALA A 363 2.07 27.89 -14.21
N TYR A 364 1.32 27.56 -15.27
CA TYR A 364 1.71 26.55 -16.25
C TYR A 364 2.84 27.07 -17.16
N ALA A 365 2.71 28.29 -17.68
CA ALA A 365 3.73 28.94 -18.50
C ALA A 365 5.09 29.02 -17.78
N ASP A 366 5.10 29.46 -16.51
CA ASP A 366 6.30 29.51 -15.68
C ASP A 366 6.96 28.13 -15.49
N LEU A 367 6.17 27.06 -15.37
CA LEU A 367 6.68 25.70 -15.25
C LEU A 367 7.30 25.20 -16.56
N ILE A 368 6.64 25.45 -17.69
CA ILE A 368 7.15 25.11 -19.02
C ILE A 368 8.45 25.87 -19.32
N LYS A 369 8.49 27.19 -19.06
CA LYS A 369 9.69 28.03 -19.18
C LYS A 369 10.84 27.50 -18.32
N GLN A 370 10.57 26.99 -17.11
CA GLN A 370 11.58 26.35 -16.26
C GLN A 370 12.09 25.02 -16.83
N MET A 371 11.20 24.12 -17.27
CA MET A 371 11.57 22.82 -17.86
C MET A 371 12.37 22.96 -19.16
N TRP A 372 12.01 23.94 -19.99
CA TRP A 372 12.66 24.19 -21.28
C TRP A 372 13.82 25.21 -21.21
N SER A 373 14.19 25.68 -20.01
CA SER A 373 15.29 26.63 -19.81
C SER A 373 16.69 26.10 -20.17
N GLY A 374 16.88 24.77 -20.20
CA GLY A 374 18.20 24.12 -20.34
C GLY A 374 19.16 24.35 -19.17
N ARG A 375 18.68 24.88 -18.04
CA ARG A 375 19.47 25.16 -16.83
C ARG A 375 19.33 24.10 -15.75
N ASN A 376 18.20 23.39 -15.73
CA ASN A 376 17.80 22.49 -14.66
C ASN A 376 17.60 21.06 -15.19
N THR A 377 18.31 20.08 -14.63
CA THR A 377 18.04 18.65 -14.85
C THR A 377 16.70 18.20 -14.25
N GLN A 378 16.24 18.88 -13.20
CA GLN A 378 14.98 18.59 -12.51
C GLN A 378 14.32 19.89 -11.99
N VAL A 379 13.00 19.98 -12.09
CA VAL A 379 12.18 21.08 -11.53
C VAL A 379 11.14 20.50 -10.57
N ALA A 380 10.85 21.20 -9.46
CA ALA A 380 9.82 20.79 -8.50
C ALA A 380 8.58 21.70 -8.67
N PRO A 381 7.43 21.20 -9.16
CA PRO A 381 6.28 22.01 -9.57
C PRO A 381 5.44 22.54 -8.38
N ARG A 382 6.09 23.12 -7.37
CA ARG A 382 5.46 23.55 -6.10
C ARG A 382 4.42 24.64 -6.31
N MET A 383 4.78 25.72 -7.02
CA MET A 383 3.86 26.84 -7.28
C MET A 383 2.63 26.38 -8.09
N PHE A 384 2.87 25.56 -9.12
CA PHE A 384 1.82 24.98 -9.94
C PHE A 384 0.88 24.07 -9.12
N LYS A 385 1.42 23.16 -8.30
CA LYS A 385 0.62 22.32 -7.38
C LYS A 385 -0.22 23.15 -6.40
N THR A 386 0.29 24.29 -5.93
CA THR A 386 -0.47 25.20 -5.06
C THR A 386 -1.66 25.83 -5.80
N GLN A 387 -1.47 26.33 -7.02
CA GLN A 387 -2.58 26.90 -7.80
C GLN A 387 -3.60 25.83 -8.20
N VAL A 388 -3.16 24.66 -8.67
CA VAL A 388 -4.06 23.52 -8.95
C VAL A 388 -4.88 23.15 -7.70
N GLY A 389 -4.24 23.05 -6.54
CA GLY A 389 -4.93 22.76 -5.27
C GLY A 389 -5.89 23.84 -4.79
N ARG A 390 -5.80 25.08 -5.32
CA ARG A 390 -6.70 26.20 -5.01
C ARG A 390 -7.93 26.23 -5.92
N PHE A 391 -7.79 25.89 -7.19
CA PHE A 391 -8.91 25.86 -8.15
C PHE A 391 -9.61 24.49 -8.21
N ALA A 392 -8.90 23.39 -7.94
CA ALA A 392 -9.46 22.05 -7.73
C ALA A 392 -8.98 21.46 -6.39
N PRO A 393 -9.72 21.72 -5.28
CA PRO A 393 -9.33 21.30 -3.93
C PRO A 393 -9.09 19.79 -3.73
N GLN A 394 -9.62 18.92 -4.60
CA GLN A 394 -9.30 17.48 -4.60
C GLN A 394 -7.81 17.17 -4.78
N PHE A 395 -7.07 18.05 -5.47
CA PHE A 395 -5.63 17.92 -5.69
C PHE A 395 -4.77 18.71 -4.67
N SER A 396 -5.40 19.36 -3.69
CA SER A 396 -4.71 20.13 -2.63
C SER A 396 -3.82 19.24 -1.75
N GLY A 397 -4.26 18.02 -1.45
CA GLY A 397 -3.54 17.05 -0.61
C GLY A 397 -2.32 16.41 -1.28
N TYR A 398 -1.79 15.36 -0.65
CA TYR A 398 -0.65 14.56 -1.12
C TYR A 398 -0.98 13.06 -1.21
N GLN A 399 -2.26 12.75 -1.42
CA GLN A 399 -2.77 11.40 -1.68
C GLN A 399 -2.57 11.04 -3.16
N GLN A 400 -2.70 9.76 -3.51
CA GLN A 400 -2.77 9.32 -4.90
C GLN A 400 -4.12 9.77 -5.50
N GLN A 401 -4.10 10.19 -6.77
CA GLN A 401 -5.26 10.63 -7.55
C GLN A 401 -5.10 10.16 -9.00
N ASP A 402 -6.17 10.24 -9.79
CA ASP A 402 -6.12 9.89 -11.22
C ASP A 402 -5.41 10.98 -12.05
N SER A 403 -4.50 10.58 -12.93
CA SER A 403 -3.83 11.50 -13.86
C SER A 403 -4.73 11.97 -14.99
N GLN A 404 -5.74 11.18 -15.39
CA GLN A 404 -6.72 11.56 -16.40
C GLN A 404 -7.68 12.62 -15.88
N GLU A 405 -8.13 12.52 -14.62
CA GLU A 405 -8.99 13.54 -14.00
C GLU A 405 -8.26 14.89 -13.92
N LEU A 406 -7.01 14.88 -13.44
CA LEU A 406 -6.17 16.09 -13.42
C LEU A 406 -5.93 16.65 -14.83
N LEU A 407 -5.62 15.79 -15.82
CA LEU A 407 -5.38 16.22 -17.19
C LEU A 407 -6.64 16.87 -17.79
N ALA A 408 -7.82 16.33 -17.52
CA ALA A 408 -9.08 16.91 -17.97
C ALA A 408 -9.35 18.27 -17.31
N PHE A 409 -9.17 18.38 -15.99
CA PHE A 409 -9.27 19.65 -15.26
C PHE A 409 -8.30 20.70 -15.81
N LEU A 410 -7.05 20.32 -16.09
CA LEU A 410 -6.01 21.24 -16.56
C LEU A 410 -6.27 21.72 -17.99
N LEU A 411 -6.72 20.83 -18.89
CA LEU A 411 -7.07 21.21 -20.26
C LEU A 411 -8.31 22.12 -20.31
N ASP A 412 -9.31 21.87 -19.47
CA ASP A 412 -10.51 22.74 -19.35
C ASP A 412 -10.16 24.11 -18.73
N GLY A 413 -9.36 24.13 -17.66
CA GLY A 413 -8.87 25.37 -17.04
C GLY A 413 -8.02 26.22 -17.98
N LEU A 414 -7.08 25.62 -18.70
CA LEU A 414 -6.31 26.30 -19.74
C LEU A 414 -7.18 26.71 -20.94
N HIS A 415 -8.24 25.95 -21.26
CA HIS A 415 -9.17 26.32 -22.32
C HIS A 415 -9.91 27.62 -21.98
N GLU A 416 -10.55 27.69 -20.81
CA GLU A 416 -11.34 28.86 -20.39
C GLU A 416 -10.48 30.06 -19.98
N ASP A 417 -9.28 29.87 -19.41
CA ASP A 417 -8.32 30.97 -19.17
C ASP A 417 -7.86 31.65 -20.46
N LEU A 418 -7.72 30.90 -21.56
CA LEU A 418 -7.21 31.36 -22.85
C LEU A 418 -8.29 31.47 -23.94
N ASN A 419 -9.58 31.42 -23.57
CA ASN A 419 -10.67 31.48 -24.55
C ASN A 419 -10.82 32.91 -25.09
N ARG A 420 -10.42 33.10 -26.35
CA ARG A 420 -10.49 34.35 -27.12
C ARG A 420 -11.94 34.87 -27.23
N VAL A 421 -12.94 33.99 -27.13
CA VAL A 421 -14.37 34.35 -27.20
C VAL A 421 -14.88 34.89 -25.87
N LYS A 422 -14.79 36.21 -25.70
CA LYS A 422 -15.26 36.90 -24.47
C LYS A 422 -16.79 37.00 -24.32
N LYS A 423 -17.57 36.73 -25.37
CA LYS A 423 -19.04 36.72 -25.35
C LYS A 423 -19.58 35.55 -26.18
N LYS A 424 -19.87 34.43 -25.53
CA LYS A 424 -20.35 33.20 -26.17
C LYS A 424 -21.80 33.39 -26.67
N PRO A 425 -22.09 33.35 -27.99
CA PRO A 425 -23.44 33.53 -28.53
C PRO A 425 -24.31 32.28 -28.30
N TYR A 426 -25.63 32.46 -28.33
CA TYR A 426 -26.57 31.34 -28.45
C TYR A 426 -26.60 30.83 -29.89
N LEU A 427 -26.47 29.51 -30.06
CA LEU A 427 -26.47 28.83 -31.35
C LEU A 427 -27.36 27.58 -31.25
N GLU A 428 -28.27 27.44 -32.20
CA GLU A 428 -29.18 26.30 -32.31
C GLU A 428 -28.56 25.22 -33.22
N LEU A 429 -28.37 24.01 -32.69
CA LEU A 429 -27.81 22.89 -33.43
C LEU A 429 -28.83 22.32 -34.42
N LYS A 430 -28.45 22.19 -35.69
CA LYS A 430 -29.31 21.72 -36.78
C LYS A 430 -28.84 20.35 -37.27
N ASP A 431 -29.79 19.42 -37.38
CA ASP A 431 -29.59 18.10 -38.02
C ASP A 431 -28.98 18.28 -39.43
N ALA A 432 -28.19 17.29 -39.87
CA ALA A 432 -27.64 17.25 -41.22
C ALA A 432 -28.74 17.35 -42.28
N ASN A 433 -29.93 16.77 -42.05
CA ASN A 433 -31.09 16.84 -42.96
C ASN A 433 -30.75 16.44 -44.42
N GLY A 434 -29.87 15.44 -44.60
CA GLY A 434 -29.43 14.98 -45.92
C GLY A 434 -28.39 15.88 -46.62
N ARG A 435 -27.90 16.94 -45.98
CA ARG A 435 -26.79 17.76 -46.49
C ARG A 435 -25.46 16.98 -46.45
N PRO A 436 -24.48 17.27 -47.33
CA PRO A 436 -23.20 16.56 -47.35
C PRO A 436 -22.42 16.73 -46.04
N ASP A 437 -21.87 15.62 -45.52
CA ASP A 437 -21.08 15.56 -44.28
C ASP A 437 -20.08 16.72 -44.12
N LEU A 438 -19.28 16.99 -45.16
CA LEU A 438 -18.23 18.02 -45.14
C LEU A 438 -18.77 19.44 -44.88
N VAL A 439 -20.01 19.73 -45.30
CA VAL A 439 -20.65 21.03 -45.07
C VAL A 439 -21.15 21.11 -43.62
N VAL A 440 -21.76 20.05 -43.12
CA VAL A 440 -22.32 20.01 -41.75
C VAL A 440 -21.20 19.96 -40.71
N ALA A 441 -20.11 19.22 -40.96
CA ALA A 441 -18.93 19.21 -40.11
C ALA A 441 -18.25 20.58 -40.04
N LYS A 442 -18.15 21.30 -41.18
CA LYS A 442 -17.59 22.66 -41.22
C LYS A 442 -18.47 23.66 -40.48
N GLU A 443 -19.79 23.61 -40.69
CA GLU A 443 -20.77 24.41 -39.93
C GLU A 443 -20.70 24.11 -38.42
N ALA A 444 -20.57 22.84 -38.02
CA ALA A 444 -20.42 22.44 -36.62
C ALA A 444 -19.11 22.95 -36.00
N TRP A 445 -17.99 22.87 -36.72
CA TRP A 445 -16.70 23.40 -36.25
C TRP A 445 -16.70 24.92 -36.13
N GLU A 446 -17.27 25.63 -37.10
CA GLU A 446 -17.44 27.08 -37.07
C GLU A 446 -18.35 27.50 -35.89
N ASN A 447 -19.45 26.79 -35.65
CA ASN A 447 -20.33 27.01 -34.49
C ASN A 447 -19.66 26.69 -33.14
N HIS A 448 -18.76 25.68 -33.08
CA HIS A 448 -17.97 25.41 -31.88
C HIS A 448 -16.98 26.57 -31.60
N ARG A 449 -16.23 26.98 -32.62
CA ARG A 449 -15.25 28.08 -32.52
C ARG A 449 -15.89 29.45 -32.23
N LEU A 450 -17.14 29.67 -32.64
CA LEU A 450 -17.91 30.87 -32.24
C LEU A 450 -18.15 30.98 -30.72
N ARG A 451 -17.91 29.91 -29.93
CA ARG A 451 -18.01 29.90 -28.45
C ARG A 451 -16.70 29.56 -27.75
N ASN A 452 -15.87 28.75 -28.39
CA ASN A 452 -14.71 28.09 -27.80
C ASN A 452 -13.53 28.21 -28.77
N ASP A 453 -12.67 29.21 -28.59
CA ASP A 453 -11.49 29.43 -29.44
C ASP A 453 -10.26 29.70 -28.58
N SER A 454 -9.35 28.73 -28.49
CA SER A 454 -8.07 28.85 -27.78
C SER A 454 -7.08 27.78 -28.25
N VAL A 455 -5.81 27.90 -27.86
CA VAL A 455 -4.75 26.93 -28.16
C VAL A 455 -5.12 25.47 -27.82
N ILE A 456 -5.98 25.25 -26.81
CA ILE A 456 -6.46 23.91 -26.44
C ILE A 456 -7.39 23.34 -27.50
N VAL A 457 -8.27 24.17 -28.08
CA VAL A 457 -9.15 23.79 -29.20
C VAL A 457 -8.33 23.56 -30.47
N ASP A 458 -7.35 24.43 -30.72
CA ASP A 458 -6.45 24.33 -31.88
C ASP A 458 -5.56 23.07 -31.84
N THR A 459 -5.24 22.54 -30.65
CA THR A 459 -4.30 21.42 -30.45
C THR A 459 -4.97 20.07 -30.19
N PHE A 460 -6.05 20.02 -29.39
CA PHE A 460 -6.60 18.77 -28.86
C PHE A 460 -8.05 18.48 -29.29
N HIS A 461 -8.80 19.46 -29.79
CA HIS A 461 -10.22 19.25 -30.10
C HIS A 461 -10.43 18.68 -31.51
N GLY A 462 -11.47 17.85 -31.66
CA GLY A 462 -11.95 17.35 -32.95
C GLY A 462 -13.47 17.21 -32.97
N LEU A 463 -14.00 16.60 -34.04
CA LEU A 463 -15.43 16.27 -34.17
C LEU A 463 -15.61 14.75 -34.31
N PHE A 464 -16.50 14.16 -33.50
CA PHE A 464 -17.06 12.84 -33.78
C PHE A 464 -18.15 12.96 -34.84
N LYS A 465 -18.20 12.01 -35.78
CA LYS A 465 -19.37 11.82 -36.66
C LYS A 465 -20.29 10.77 -36.07
N SER A 466 -21.28 11.19 -35.30
CA SER A 466 -22.34 10.32 -34.79
C SER A 466 -23.34 10.04 -35.91
N THR A 467 -23.57 8.76 -36.26
CA THR A 467 -24.55 8.36 -37.28
C THR A 467 -25.59 7.43 -36.68
N LEU A 468 -26.83 7.89 -36.58
CA LEU A 468 -27.95 7.12 -36.02
C LEU A 468 -28.91 6.73 -37.14
N VAL A 469 -29.19 5.44 -37.28
CA VAL A 469 -30.17 4.90 -38.22
C VAL A 469 -31.37 4.38 -37.44
N CYS A 470 -32.55 4.98 -37.64
CA CYS A 470 -33.76 4.49 -37.00
C CYS A 470 -34.20 3.15 -37.64
N PRO A 471 -34.40 2.07 -36.85
CA PRO A 471 -34.76 0.75 -37.40
C PRO A 471 -36.20 0.69 -37.94
N GLU A 472 -37.10 1.58 -37.51
CA GLU A 472 -38.51 1.57 -37.91
C GLU A 472 -38.77 2.38 -39.20
N CYS A 473 -38.22 3.60 -39.28
CA CYS A 473 -38.49 4.52 -40.40
C CYS A 473 -37.30 4.72 -41.35
N SER A 474 -36.17 4.04 -41.10
CA SER A 474 -34.91 4.19 -41.84
C SER A 474 -34.35 5.62 -41.92
N LYS A 475 -34.86 6.58 -41.12
CA LYS A 475 -34.26 7.92 -41.04
C LYS A 475 -32.82 7.79 -40.53
N ILE A 476 -31.88 8.28 -41.33
CA ILE A 476 -30.51 8.53 -40.93
C ILE A 476 -30.44 9.95 -40.35
N SER A 477 -29.93 10.09 -39.14
CA SER A 477 -29.54 11.35 -38.53
C SER A 477 -28.02 11.37 -38.38
N VAL A 478 -27.39 12.50 -38.65
CA VAL A 478 -25.94 12.68 -38.53
C VAL A 478 -25.66 13.94 -37.73
N THR A 479 -24.95 13.80 -36.61
CA THR A 479 -24.46 14.92 -35.80
C THR A 479 -22.93 14.94 -35.80
N PHE A 480 -22.38 16.13 -35.65
CA PHE A 480 -20.95 16.39 -35.58
C PHE A 480 -20.64 17.03 -34.23
N ASP A 481 -20.16 16.19 -33.30
CA ASP A 481 -20.13 16.49 -31.88
C ASP A 481 -18.68 16.74 -31.42
N PRO A 482 -18.35 17.89 -30.81
CA PRO A 482 -16.97 18.22 -30.46
C PRO A 482 -16.45 17.40 -29.28
N PHE A 483 -15.21 16.92 -29.39
CA PHE A 483 -14.50 16.17 -28.34
C PHE A 483 -13.12 16.76 -28.05
N CYS A 484 -12.62 16.53 -26.83
CA CYS A 484 -11.22 16.71 -26.43
C CYS A 484 -10.57 15.37 -26.00
N TYR A 485 -11.38 14.35 -25.70
CA TYR A 485 -10.93 13.05 -25.18
C TYR A 485 -11.44 11.90 -26.05
N LEU A 486 -10.60 10.90 -26.29
CA LEU A 486 -10.95 9.66 -26.99
C LEU A 486 -10.91 8.47 -26.01
N THR A 487 -12.08 8.00 -25.57
CA THR A 487 -12.18 6.79 -24.75
C THR A 487 -12.02 5.54 -25.60
N LEU A 488 -10.96 4.77 -25.36
CA LEU A 488 -10.69 3.50 -26.06
C LEU A 488 -10.92 2.32 -25.11
N PRO A 489 -11.66 1.26 -25.52
CA PRO A 489 -11.81 0.06 -24.71
C PRO A 489 -10.50 -0.72 -24.66
N LEU A 490 -9.95 -0.92 -23.46
CA LEU A 490 -8.78 -1.79 -23.29
C LEU A 490 -9.18 -3.25 -23.56
N PRO A 491 -8.47 -3.99 -24.43
CA PRO A 491 -8.76 -5.39 -24.69
C PRO A 491 -8.38 -6.23 -23.46
N LEU A 492 -9.37 -6.64 -22.69
CA LEU A 492 -9.20 -7.56 -21.57
C LEU A 492 -8.60 -8.87 -22.08
N LYS A 493 -7.35 -9.15 -21.70
CA LYS A 493 -6.70 -10.44 -21.97
C LYS A 493 -7.47 -11.52 -21.19
N LYS A 494 -8.19 -12.37 -21.92
CA LYS A 494 -8.98 -13.45 -21.32
C LYS A 494 -8.11 -14.55 -20.71
N ASP A 495 -6.86 -14.63 -21.15
CA ASP A 495 -5.92 -15.70 -20.80
C ASP A 495 -4.64 -15.11 -20.19
N ARG A 496 -4.01 -15.89 -19.29
CA ARG A 496 -2.70 -15.62 -18.70
C ARG A 496 -1.76 -16.80 -18.94
N THR A 497 -0.47 -16.54 -19.05
CA THR A 497 0.56 -17.59 -19.04
C THR A 497 1.01 -17.83 -17.59
N MET A 498 1.16 -19.10 -17.22
CA MET A 498 1.73 -19.54 -15.95
C MET A 498 2.94 -20.43 -16.18
N GLU A 499 3.87 -20.44 -15.24
CA GLU A 499 5.00 -21.35 -15.17
C GLU A 499 4.76 -22.36 -14.05
N VAL A 500 4.90 -23.66 -14.35
CA VAL A 500 4.63 -24.76 -13.41
C VAL A 500 5.65 -25.89 -13.58
N PHE A 501 6.01 -26.55 -12.48
CA PHE A 501 6.94 -27.68 -12.49
C PHE A 501 6.19 -29.01 -12.42
N LEU A 502 6.21 -29.78 -13.51
CA LEU A 502 5.62 -31.12 -13.57
C LEU A 502 6.59 -32.16 -13.00
N VAL A 503 6.14 -32.85 -11.95
CA VAL A 503 6.88 -33.89 -11.23
C VAL A 503 6.28 -35.25 -11.56
N SER A 504 6.86 -35.93 -12.56
CA SER A 504 6.39 -37.25 -13.00
C SER A 504 6.57 -38.33 -11.91
N ALA A 505 5.74 -39.37 -12.03
CA ALA A 505 5.75 -40.57 -11.23
C ALA A 505 6.95 -41.50 -11.51
N ASP A 506 7.56 -41.43 -12.71
CA ASP A 506 8.77 -42.18 -13.05
C ASP A 506 9.97 -41.66 -12.23
N PRO A 507 10.60 -42.49 -11.36
CA PRO A 507 11.81 -42.12 -10.63
C PRO A 507 12.96 -41.56 -11.48
N GLN A 508 13.09 -41.95 -12.76
CA GLN A 508 14.17 -41.49 -13.65
C GLN A 508 13.89 -40.12 -14.27
N CYS A 509 12.62 -39.73 -14.41
CA CYS A 509 12.24 -38.41 -14.90
C CYS A 509 12.54 -37.32 -13.87
N ARG A 510 13.21 -36.26 -14.33
CA ARG A 510 13.41 -35.03 -13.54
C ARG A 510 12.16 -34.15 -13.59
N PRO A 511 11.89 -33.33 -12.55
CA PRO A 511 10.91 -32.26 -12.64
C PRO A 511 11.16 -31.38 -13.87
N THR A 512 10.12 -31.12 -14.67
CA THR A 512 10.22 -30.37 -15.93
C THR A 512 9.33 -29.13 -15.85
N GLN A 513 9.88 -27.96 -16.15
CA GLN A 513 9.12 -26.71 -16.16
C GLN A 513 8.32 -26.57 -17.46
N TYR A 514 7.04 -26.22 -17.35
CA TYR A 514 6.14 -25.96 -18.46
C TYR A 514 5.61 -24.53 -18.40
N ARG A 515 5.43 -23.92 -19.58
CA ARG A 515 4.69 -22.66 -19.77
C ARG A 515 3.33 -22.97 -20.38
N VAL A 516 2.27 -22.71 -19.63
CA VAL A 516 0.89 -23.03 -19.98
C VAL A 516 0.05 -21.75 -20.05
N THR A 517 -0.80 -21.64 -21.07
CA THR A 517 -1.76 -20.53 -21.21
C THR A 517 -3.13 -21.02 -20.76
N VAL A 518 -3.74 -20.29 -19.82
CA VAL A 518 -4.97 -20.68 -19.12
C VAL A 518 -5.89 -19.46 -18.95
N PRO A 519 -7.22 -19.63 -18.80
CA PRO A 519 -8.13 -18.50 -18.61
C PRO A 519 -7.81 -17.72 -17.32
N MET A 520 -7.91 -16.39 -17.37
CA MET A 520 -7.56 -15.50 -16.26
C MET A 520 -8.52 -15.62 -15.06
N MET A 521 -9.74 -16.11 -15.31
CA MET A 521 -10.75 -16.51 -14.31
C MET A 521 -11.10 -18.00 -14.42
N GLY A 522 -10.17 -18.83 -14.91
CA GLY A 522 -10.33 -20.28 -14.96
C GLY A 522 -10.15 -20.97 -13.61
N ALA A 523 -10.35 -22.28 -13.60
CA ALA A 523 -10.13 -23.14 -12.44
C ALA A 523 -8.85 -23.99 -12.56
N VAL A 524 -8.42 -24.63 -11.48
CA VAL A 524 -7.24 -25.52 -11.46
C VAL A 524 -7.40 -26.70 -12.43
N SER A 525 -8.63 -27.13 -12.73
CA SER A 525 -8.92 -28.06 -13.83
C SER A 525 -8.44 -27.57 -15.20
N ASP A 526 -8.61 -26.28 -15.53
CA ASP A 526 -8.13 -25.70 -16.80
C ASP A 526 -6.60 -25.78 -16.91
N LEU A 527 -5.90 -25.61 -15.78
CA LEU A 527 -4.45 -25.74 -15.68
C LEU A 527 -3.99 -27.20 -15.89
N CYS A 528 -4.66 -28.16 -15.24
CA CYS A 528 -4.40 -29.58 -15.46
C CYS A 528 -4.69 -30.01 -16.91
N GLU A 529 -5.78 -29.53 -17.52
CA GLU A 529 -6.09 -29.76 -18.93
C GLU A 529 -5.05 -29.15 -19.88
N ALA A 530 -4.63 -27.90 -19.65
CA ALA A 530 -3.61 -27.25 -20.47
C ALA A 530 -2.26 -27.96 -20.37
N LEU A 531 -1.87 -28.41 -19.17
CA LEU A 531 -0.64 -29.16 -18.94
C LEU A 531 -0.70 -30.59 -19.49
N SER A 532 -1.87 -31.24 -19.42
CA SER A 532 -2.12 -32.57 -19.99
C SER A 532 -1.87 -32.58 -21.51
N LYS A 533 -2.37 -31.56 -22.21
CA LYS A 533 -2.18 -31.36 -23.67
C LYS A 533 -0.72 -31.13 -24.07
N LEU A 534 0.17 -30.77 -23.14
CA LEU A 534 1.61 -30.57 -23.38
C LEU A 534 2.48 -31.73 -22.89
N SER A 535 2.07 -32.46 -21.86
CA SER A 535 2.85 -33.51 -21.20
C SER A 535 2.44 -34.94 -21.56
N GLY A 536 1.22 -35.15 -22.06
CA GLY A 536 0.65 -36.47 -22.34
C GLY A 536 0.13 -37.23 -21.10
N ILE A 537 0.29 -36.68 -19.89
CA ILE A 537 -0.28 -37.23 -18.65
C ILE A 537 -1.75 -36.81 -18.54
N SER A 538 -2.64 -37.72 -18.10
CA SER A 538 -4.06 -37.38 -17.91
C SER A 538 -4.26 -36.38 -16.77
N ALA A 539 -5.15 -35.40 -16.96
CA ALA A 539 -5.47 -34.37 -15.97
C ALA A 539 -6.02 -34.95 -14.65
N GLU A 540 -6.66 -36.13 -14.68
CA GLU A 540 -7.17 -36.84 -13.49
C GLU A 540 -6.05 -37.39 -12.57
N ASN A 541 -4.84 -37.55 -13.12
CA ASN A 541 -3.65 -38.04 -12.44
C ASN A 541 -2.71 -36.90 -12.03
N MET A 542 -3.20 -35.65 -12.03
CA MET A 542 -2.43 -34.47 -11.61
C MET A 542 -2.91 -33.96 -10.25
N VAL A 543 -1.98 -33.52 -9.40
CA VAL A 543 -2.29 -32.75 -8.17
C VAL A 543 -1.45 -31.48 -8.17
N VAL A 544 -2.11 -30.32 -8.19
CA VAL A 544 -1.46 -29.00 -8.19
C VAL A 544 -1.18 -28.55 -6.76
N THR A 545 0.03 -28.06 -6.52
CA THR A 545 0.49 -27.65 -5.18
C THR A 545 1.33 -26.37 -5.25
N ASP A 546 1.26 -25.57 -4.20
CA ASP A 546 2.19 -24.47 -3.90
C ASP A 546 3.20 -24.98 -2.87
N VAL A 547 4.49 -24.89 -3.19
CA VAL A 547 5.60 -25.39 -2.37
C VAL A 547 6.45 -24.22 -1.88
N TYR A 548 6.28 -23.85 -0.61
CA TYR A 548 7.04 -22.77 0.01
C TYR A 548 7.76 -23.24 1.28
N ASN A 549 9.06 -22.94 1.39
CA ASN A 549 9.92 -23.30 2.52
C ASN A 549 9.90 -24.81 2.87
N HIS A 550 10.22 -25.65 1.88
CA HIS A 550 10.39 -27.10 2.00
C HIS A 550 9.14 -27.91 2.44
N ARG A 551 7.94 -27.32 2.30
CA ARG A 551 6.64 -27.96 2.58
C ARG A 551 5.62 -27.62 1.50
N PHE A 552 4.54 -28.39 1.43
CA PHE A 552 3.32 -27.96 0.76
C PHE A 552 2.72 -26.82 1.59
N HIS A 553 2.65 -25.62 1.01
CA HIS A 553 1.95 -24.49 1.59
C HIS A 553 0.45 -24.59 1.28
N LYS A 554 0.12 -25.04 0.06
CA LYS A 554 -1.24 -25.42 -0.33
C LYS A 554 -1.23 -26.60 -1.30
N ILE A 555 -2.26 -27.44 -1.20
CA ILE A 555 -2.63 -28.42 -2.22
C ILE A 555 -4.00 -27.96 -2.73
N PHE A 556 -4.14 -27.71 -4.02
CA PHE A 556 -5.34 -27.11 -4.60
C PHE A 556 -6.37 -28.17 -4.99
N GLN A 557 -7.65 -27.84 -4.84
CA GLN A 557 -8.76 -28.62 -5.41
C GLN A 557 -9.02 -28.19 -6.87
N MET A 558 -9.60 -29.07 -7.69
CA MET A 558 -9.71 -28.86 -9.15
C MET A 558 -10.70 -27.75 -9.52
N ASP A 559 -11.66 -27.48 -8.65
CA ASP A 559 -12.67 -26.42 -8.74
C ASP A 559 -12.19 -25.06 -8.21
N GLU A 560 -10.99 -24.98 -7.63
CA GLU A 560 -10.44 -23.71 -7.16
C GLU A 560 -10.09 -22.75 -8.31
N GLY A 561 -10.38 -21.46 -8.12
CA GLY A 561 -10.03 -20.41 -9.06
C GLY A 561 -8.52 -20.16 -9.16
N LEU A 562 -8.03 -20.02 -10.39
CA LEU A 562 -6.63 -19.71 -10.70
C LEU A 562 -6.17 -18.35 -10.14
N ASN A 563 -7.11 -17.45 -9.82
CA ASN A 563 -6.85 -16.19 -9.12
C ASN A 563 -6.20 -16.38 -7.74
N HIS A 564 -6.29 -17.57 -7.12
CA HIS A 564 -5.58 -17.91 -5.89
C HIS A 564 -4.07 -18.18 -6.09
N ILE A 565 -3.61 -18.32 -7.34
CA ILE A 565 -2.20 -18.51 -7.70
C ILE A 565 -1.64 -17.21 -8.27
N MET A 566 -0.59 -16.68 -7.63
CA MET A 566 0.15 -15.49 -8.04
C MET A 566 1.42 -15.83 -8.83
N THR A 567 1.92 -14.87 -9.60
CA THR A 567 3.11 -15.00 -10.48
C THR A 567 4.45 -15.20 -9.74
N ARG A 568 4.43 -15.32 -8.41
CA ARG A 568 5.61 -15.49 -7.54
C ARG A 568 5.61 -16.83 -6.79
N ASP A 569 4.55 -17.62 -6.94
CA ASP A 569 4.32 -18.82 -6.14
C ASP A 569 4.93 -20.02 -6.88
N ASP A 570 5.72 -20.83 -6.19
CA ASP A 570 6.42 -21.98 -6.79
C ASP A 570 5.47 -23.17 -6.95
N ILE A 571 4.76 -23.21 -8.08
CA ILE A 571 3.74 -24.21 -8.38
C ILE A 571 4.34 -25.51 -8.92
N PHE A 572 4.14 -26.59 -8.18
CA PHE A 572 4.49 -27.96 -8.58
C PHE A 572 3.23 -28.79 -8.82
N VAL A 573 3.17 -29.46 -9.96
CA VAL A 573 2.11 -30.42 -10.32
C VAL A 573 2.69 -31.82 -10.22
N TYR A 574 2.16 -32.64 -9.32
CA TYR A 574 2.63 -34.02 -9.11
C TYR A 574 1.77 -35.00 -9.89
N GLU A 575 2.41 -35.93 -10.58
CA GLU A 575 1.75 -37.09 -11.16
C GLU A 575 1.46 -38.13 -10.07
N VAL A 576 0.19 -38.53 -9.95
CA VAL A 576 -0.34 -39.45 -8.94
C VAL A 576 -1.09 -40.61 -9.60
N CYS A 577 -1.09 -41.77 -8.95
CA CYS A 577 -1.84 -42.93 -9.43
C CYS A 577 -3.06 -43.14 -8.53
N ASN A 578 -4.27 -42.92 -9.05
CA ASN A 578 -5.52 -43.18 -8.32
C ASN A 578 -5.84 -44.68 -8.24
N THR A 579 -5.53 -45.41 -9.31
CA THR A 579 -5.64 -46.88 -9.43
C THR A 579 -4.33 -47.48 -9.94
N THR A 580 -4.08 -48.77 -9.66
CA THR A 580 -3.04 -49.56 -10.33
C THR A 580 -3.59 -50.43 -11.47
N ASP A 581 -2.70 -50.91 -12.34
CA ASP A 581 -2.98 -51.88 -13.41
C ASP A 581 -3.69 -53.16 -12.91
N ASP A 582 -3.50 -53.52 -11.63
CA ASP A 582 -4.18 -54.65 -10.97
C ASP A 582 -5.60 -54.30 -10.45
N GLY A 583 -6.10 -53.10 -10.73
CA GLY A 583 -7.42 -52.60 -10.31
C GLY A 583 -7.50 -52.13 -8.86
N SER A 584 -6.39 -52.18 -8.10
CA SER A 584 -6.39 -51.80 -6.68
C SER A 584 -6.40 -50.29 -6.49
N GLU A 585 -7.08 -49.86 -5.42
CA GLU A 585 -7.13 -48.48 -4.96
C GLU A 585 -5.80 -48.06 -4.31
N CYS A 586 -5.28 -46.90 -4.69
CA CYS A 586 -4.09 -46.31 -4.09
C CYS A 586 -4.43 -45.37 -2.91
N VAL A 587 -3.45 -45.14 -2.03
CA VAL A 587 -3.43 -43.99 -1.12
C VAL A 587 -2.33 -43.05 -1.60
N THR A 588 -2.69 -41.80 -1.87
CA THR A 588 -1.73 -40.72 -2.11
C THR A 588 -1.56 -39.93 -0.82
N PHE A 589 -0.31 -39.67 -0.41
CA PHE A 589 0.00 -38.89 0.80
C PHE A 589 1.27 -38.05 0.65
N PRO A 590 1.39 -36.93 1.38
CA PRO A 590 2.57 -36.08 1.38
C PRO A 590 3.69 -36.69 2.23
N VAL A 591 4.92 -36.51 1.76
CA VAL A 591 6.17 -36.98 2.38
C VAL A 591 7.13 -35.80 2.53
N TYR A 592 7.54 -35.55 3.78
CA TYR A 592 8.42 -34.44 4.14
C TYR A 592 9.82 -34.91 4.56
N PHE A 593 10.86 -34.24 4.08
CA PHE A 593 12.25 -34.50 4.49
C PHE A 593 12.64 -33.63 5.68
N ARG A 594 13.12 -34.26 6.75
CA ARG A 594 13.53 -33.59 7.99
C ARG A 594 14.95 -33.99 8.37
N GLU A 595 15.72 -33.03 8.86
CA GLU A 595 17.03 -33.22 9.49
C GLU A 595 16.88 -32.99 11.00
N ARG A 596 17.53 -33.81 11.84
CA ARG A 596 17.65 -33.56 13.29
C ARG A 596 18.91 -32.74 13.58
N LYS A 597 18.76 -31.48 13.99
CA LYS A 597 19.91 -30.65 14.38
C LYS A 597 20.32 -30.93 15.81
N MET A 598 21.44 -31.62 15.97
CA MET A 598 22.08 -31.94 17.25
C MET A 598 22.73 -30.67 17.85
N ARG A 599 21.93 -29.77 18.45
CA ARG A 599 22.43 -28.64 19.23
C ARG A 599 23.09 -29.16 20.51
N GLN A 600 24.38 -28.89 20.69
CA GLN A 600 25.18 -29.40 21.81
C GLN A 600 24.79 -28.83 23.20
N THR A 601 23.91 -27.82 23.27
CA THR A 601 23.65 -27.03 24.48
C THR A 601 22.16 -26.80 24.82
N SER A 602 21.22 -27.53 24.20
CA SER A 602 19.77 -27.35 24.47
C SER A 602 18.99 -28.66 24.50
N THR A 603 18.15 -28.85 25.52
CA THR A 603 17.36 -30.08 25.78
C THR A 603 16.20 -30.33 24.78
N SER A 604 16.00 -29.46 23.79
CA SER A 604 15.03 -29.65 22.70
C SER A 604 15.73 -29.97 21.37
N SER A 605 15.52 -31.18 20.85
CA SER A 605 16.06 -31.62 19.55
C SER A 605 15.19 -31.14 18.39
N GLY A 606 15.48 -29.92 17.91
CA GLY A 606 14.77 -29.32 16.78
C GLY A 606 14.99 -30.04 15.46
N THR A 607 13.90 -30.33 14.73
CA THR A 607 13.96 -30.82 13.34
C THR A 607 13.76 -29.67 12.36
N VAL A 608 14.52 -29.66 11.27
CA VAL A 608 14.41 -28.67 10.18
C VAL A 608 13.96 -29.37 8.90
N LEU A 609 13.01 -28.78 8.17
CA LEU A 609 12.57 -29.25 6.86
C LEU A 609 13.59 -28.86 5.78
N TYR A 610 13.82 -29.73 4.79
CA TYR A 610 14.73 -29.45 3.68
C TYR A 610 14.27 -30.09 2.36
N GLY A 611 14.88 -29.69 1.25
CA GLY A 611 14.61 -30.28 -0.08
C GLY A 611 13.23 -29.97 -0.66
N GLN A 612 12.83 -30.70 -1.70
CA GLN A 612 11.49 -30.62 -2.27
C GLN A 612 10.63 -31.73 -1.63
N PRO A 613 9.42 -31.43 -1.09
CA PRO A 613 8.53 -32.46 -0.56
C PRO A 613 8.06 -33.38 -1.69
N LEU A 614 7.65 -34.60 -1.36
CA LEU A 614 7.12 -35.56 -2.35
C LEU A 614 5.64 -35.83 -2.11
N LEU A 615 4.89 -36.01 -3.19
CA LEU A 615 3.58 -36.62 -3.17
C LEU A 615 3.72 -38.04 -3.75
N ILE A 616 3.28 -39.06 -3.00
CA ILE A 616 3.51 -40.46 -3.34
C ILE A 616 2.21 -41.25 -3.24
N SER A 617 1.89 -42.00 -4.31
CA SER A 617 0.78 -42.95 -4.38
C SER A 617 1.28 -44.38 -4.11
N VAL A 618 0.62 -45.11 -3.22
CA VAL A 618 0.94 -46.50 -2.85
C VAL A 618 -0.34 -47.35 -2.84
N PRO A 619 -0.37 -48.56 -3.46
CA PRO A 619 -1.54 -49.42 -3.42
C PRO A 619 -1.88 -49.87 -1.99
N LYS A 620 -3.16 -49.77 -1.59
CA LYS A 620 -3.60 -50.06 -0.20
C LYS A 620 -3.16 -51.44 0.30
N HIS A 621 -3.13 -52.45 -0.57
CA HIS A 621 -2.74 -53.82 -0.22
C HIS A 621 -1.22 -54.06 -0.12
N LYS A 622 -0.39 -53.11 -0.56
CA LYS A 622 1.09 -53.17 -0.52
C LYS A 622 1.71 -52.24 0.53
N LEU A 623 0.90 -51.42 1.21
CA LEU A 623 1.31 -50.36 2.15
C LEU A 623 1.92 -50.90 3.46
N THR A 624 3.14 -51.42 3.37
CA THR A 624 4.01 -51.75 4.52
C THR A 624 5.12 -50.72 4.66
N LEU A 625 5.73 -50.62 5.84
CA LEU A 625 6.80 -49.65 6.09
C LEU A 625 8.08 -49.93 5.28
N ASP A 626 8.38 -51.19 4.96
CA ASP A 626 9.50 -51.56 4.09
C ASP A 626 9.22 -51.26 2.61
N TYR A 627 7.99 -51.46 2.14
CA TYR A 627 7.59 -51.05 0.79
C TYR A 627 7.66 -49.52 0.63
N LEU A 628 7.16 -48.78 1.63
CA LEU A 628 7.25 -47.32 1.64
C LEU A 628 8.71 -46.83 1.70
N TYR A 629 9.56 -47.50 2.46
CA TYR A 629 11.00 -47.21 2.49
C TYR A 629 11.62 -47.37 1.09
N GLN A 630 11.31 -48.45 0.38
CA GLN A 630 11.80 -48.68 -0.99
C GLN A 630 11.29 -47.62 -1.98
N VAL A 631 9.98 -47.36 -2.03
CA VAL A 631 9.38 -46.38 -2.95
C VAL A 631 9.95 -44.97 -2.72
N ILE A 632 10.21 -44.59 -1.47
CA ILE A 632 10.85 -43.30 -1.16
C ILE A 632 12.32 -43.29 -1.58
N CYS A 633 13.10 -44.35 -1.35
CA CYS A 633 14.47 -44.44 -1.89
C CYS A 633 14.51 -44.33 -3.42
N GLU A 634 13.58 -44.98 -4.12
CA GLU A 634 13.43 -44.88 -5.58
C GLU A 634 13.09 -43.45 -6.00
N ARG A 635 12.07 -42.82 -5.41
CA ARG A 635 11.67 -41.43 -5.70
C ARG A 635 12.72 -40.37 -5.31
N ILE A 636 13.62 -40.66 -4.37
CA ILE A 636 14.78 -39.80 -4.03
C ILE A 636 15.91 -39.94 -5.07
N SER A 637 16.04 -41.08 -5.76
CA SER A 637 17.20 -41.37 -6.62
C SER A 637 17.43 -40.35 -7.75
N ARG A 638 16.38 -39.68 -8.25
CA ARG A 638 16.49 -38.53 -9.18
C ARG A 638 17.36 -37.36 -8.68
N TYR A 639 17.54 -37.24 -7.35
CA TYR A 639 18.32 -36.17 -6.71
C TYR A 639 19.68 -36.64 -6.19
N ILE A 640 19.96 -37.95 -6.15
CA ILE A 640 21.21 -38.51 -5.60
C ILE A 640 22.04 -39.16 -6.70
N LYS A 641 23.28 -38.68 -6.88
CA LYS A 641 24.30 -39.42 -7.62
C LYS A 641 24.91 -40.48 -6.72
N HIS A 642 25.00 -41.73 -7.18
CA HIS A 642 25.81 -42.74 -6.50
C HIS A 642 27.28 -42.27 -6.43
N PRO A 643 27.96 -42.41 -5.29
CA PRO A 643 29.42 -42.30 -5.24
C PRO A 643 30.05 -43.32 -6.20
N LEU A 644 31.07 -42.89 -6.95
CA LEU A 644 31.88 -43.80 -7.75
C LEU A 644 32.64 -44.77 -6.82
N PRO A 645 32.75 -46.06 -7.16
CA PRO A 645 33.32 -47.06 -6.27
C PRO A 645 34.86 -47.09 -6.30
N ASP A 646 35.51 -45.97 -5.92
CA ASP A 646 36.93 -45.92 -5.57
C ASP A 646 37.27 -44.66 -4.73
N ASP A 647 37.35 -44.83 -3.40
CA ASP A 647 38.51 -44.45 -2.55
C ASP A 647 38.28 -44.93 -1.10
N SER A 648 37.92 -46.20 -0.91
CA SER A 648 37.73 -46.78 0.43
C SER A 648 39.06 -47.30 1.00
N SER A 649 40.14 -46.50 0.92
CA SER A 649 41.49 -46.96 1.30
C SER A 649 42.45 -45.87 1.78
N ARG A 650 42.14 -45.23 2.92
CA ARG A 650 43.16 -44.67 3.85
C ARG A 650 42.68 -44.75 5.31
N PRO A 651 43.48 -45.25 6.26
CA PRO A 651 43.16 -45.22 7.68
C PRO A 651 43.44 -43.84 8.30
N HIS A 652 42.93 -43.61 9.51
CA HIS A 652 43.30 -42.46 10.33
C HIS A 652 44.82 -42.39 10.57
N LEU A 653 45.36 -41.17 10.59
CA LEU A 653 46.58 -40.83 11.32
C LEU A 653 46.48 -39.38 11.84
N ASP A 654 47.07 -39.12 13.00
CA ASP A 654 46.89 -37.89 13.77
C ASP A 654 47.75 -36.70 13.33
N ASN A 655 47.50 -35.56 13.97
CA ASN A 655 48.14 -34.26 13.80
C ASN A 655 49.68 -34.31 13.66
N ALA A 656 50.21 -33.63 12.64
CA ALA A 656 51.60 -33.15 12.61
C ALA A 656 51.71 -31.81 11.88
N THR A 657 52.28 -30.79 12.55
CA THR A 657 52.42 -29.43 12.02
C THR A 657 53.72 -29.27 11.24
N CYS A 658 53.67 -28.73 10.02
CA CYS A 658 54.86 -28.37 9.22
C CYS A 658 54.65 -27.03 8.50
N ASN A 659 55.63 -26.14 8.56
CA ASN A 659 55.65 -24.90 7.78
C ASN A 659 56.05 -25.17 6.31
N GLY A 660 55.57 -24.34 5.39
CA GLY A 660 55.80 -24.51 3.95
C GLY A 660 57.05 -23.83 3.39
N SER A 661 57.34 -24.11 2.12
CA SER A 661 58.34 -23.46 1.26
C SER A 661 57.83 -23.44 -0.20
N ASN A 662 58.30 -22.49 -1.00
CA ASN A 662 57.83 -22.27 -2.38
C ASN A 662 58.26 -23.36 -3.36
N GLY A 663 57.45 -23.59 -4.40
CA GLY A 663 57.80 -24.28 -5.64
C GLY A 663 56.95 -23.77 -6.80
N ILE A 664 57.57 -23.09 -7.77
CA ILE A 664 56.90 -22.50 -8.94
C ILE A 664 57.03 -23.44 -10.14
N CYS A 665 55.94 -23.64 -10.89
CA CYS A 665 55.92 -24.04 -12.30
C CYS A 665 54.73 -23.32 -12.97
N GLU A 666 54.88 -22.93 -14.24
CA GLU A 666 54.01 -21.99 -14.95
C GLU A 666 53.14 -22.66 -16.05
N GLY A 667 52.24 -21.89 -16.67
CA GLY A 667 51.21 -22.29 -17.63
C GLY A 667 49.82 -21.84 -17.15
N GLU A 668 49.20 -20.72 -17.60
CA GLU A 668 48.81 -20.31 -18.99
C GLU A 668 47.81 -21.30 -19.62
N GLU A 669 46.64 -20.95 -20.18
CA GLU A 669 45.78 -19.74 -20.34
C GLU A 669 44.34 -20.27 -20.67
N GLU A 670 43.16 -19.65 -20.48
CA GLU A 670 42.64 -18.40 -19.87
C GLU A 670 41.41 -18.79 -18.98
N MET A 671 41.00 -18.06 -17.92
CA MET A 671 40.16 -16.85 -17.86
C MET A 671 38.81 -16.83 -18.63
N GLU A 672 37.71 -17.05 -17.89
CA GLU A 672 36.65 -16.03 -17.77
C GLU A 672 36.47 -15.71 -16.28
N HIS A 673 36.22 -14.45 -15.94
CA HIS A 673 36.29 -13.94 -14.56
C HIS A 673 35.26 -12.82 -14.34
N GLN A 674 34.83 -12.68 -13.08
CA GLN A 674 34.35 -11.43 -12.44
C GLN A 674 32.91 -10.94 -12.79
N ASP A 675 32.14 -10.36 -11.85
CA ASP A 675 32.42 -10.25 -10.41
C ASP A 675 31.21 -10.23 -9.45
N GLU A 676 31.57 -10.35 -8.18
CA GLU A 676 30.78 -10.24 -6.96
C GLU A 676 29.97 -8.93 -6.79
N SER A 677 29.11 -8.94 -5.76
CA SER A 677 29.23 -7.91 -4.72
C SER A 677 28.93 -8.48 -3.33
N LYS A 678 29.97 -8.58 -2.48
CA LYS A 678 29.88 -9.01 -1.08
C LYS A 678 29.05 -8.06 -0.21
N ARG A 679 28.56 -8.58 0.93
CA ARG A 679 28.89 -7.99 2.24
C ARG A 679 28.84 -9.05 3.35
N GLN A 680 29.54 -8.76 4.44
CA GLN A 680 30.07 -9.73 5.41
C GLN A 680 30.04 -9.12 6.82
N ALA A 681 29.89 -9.95 7.86
CA ALA A 681 30.01 -9.51 9.25
C ALA A 681 30.59 -10.63 10.15
N THR A 682 31.82 -10.42 10.61
CA THR A 682 32.39 -10.92 11.88
C THR A 682 32.29 -9.77 12.92
N GLU A 683 32.62 -9.85 14.21
CA GLU A 683 33.20 -10.85 15.14
C GLU A 683 32.24 -10.98 16.37
N THR A 684 32.15 -12.06 17.16
CA THR A 684 33.13 -12.73 18.07
C THR A 684 33.46 -11.94 19.35
N GLU A 685 33.03 -12.45 20.51
CA GLU A 685 33.75 -12.37 21.80
C GLU A 685 33.47 -13.64 22.65
N THR A 686 34.29 -13.89 23.67
CA THR A 686 34.39 -15.19 24.40
C THR A 686 34.57 -15.01 25.91
N CYS A 687 34.52 -16.14 26.65
CA CYS A 687 34.83 -16.38 28.07
C CYS A 687 33.66 -16.26 29.08
N SER A 688 33.63 -17.00 30.20
CA SER A 688 34.39 -18.22 30.59
C SER A 688 33.91 -18.78 31.93
N SER A 689 33.81 -20.11 32.07
CA SER A 689 34.17 -20.84 33.30
C SER A 689 34.13 -22.36 33.08
N GLU A 690 35.10 -23.07 33.65
CA GLU A 690 35.02 -24.52 33.89
C GLU A 690 34.53 -24.77 35.32
N ASP A 691 33.86 -25.89 35.57
CA ASP A 691 34.00 -26.56 36.88
C ASP A 691 33.67 -28.07 36.78
N ARG A 692 34.23 -28.88 37.68
CA ARG A 692 34.10 -30.36 37.69
C ARG A 692 33.64 -30.88 39.05
N VAL A 693 32.66 -31.80 39.07
CA VAL A 693 32.54 -32.87 40.08
C VAL A 693 31.99 -34.14 39.41
N GLU A 694 32.34 -35.31 39.95
CA GLU A 694 32.06 -36.67 39.43
C GLU A 694 30.94 -37.40 40.25
N HIS A 695 30.74 -38.70 39.97
CA HIS A 695 29.88 -39.67 40.69
C HIS A 695 28.33 -39.48 40.54
N GLU A 696 27.47 -40.51 40.56
CA GLU A 696 27.69 -41.97 40.69
C GLU A 696 26.64 -42.80 39.91
N LEU A 697 26.84 -44.13 39.80
CA LEU A 697 25.92 -45.07 39.13
C LEU A 697 24.99 -45.78 40.12
N GLY A 698 23.68 -45.81 39.81
CA GLY A 698 22.67 -46.60 40.52
C GLY A 698 21.92 -47.56 39.59
N ASN A 699 22.04 -48.87 39.81
CA ASN A 699 21.26 -49.90 39.12
C ASN A 699 19.83 -49.99 39.68
N GLU A 700 18.86 -50.27 38.81
CA GLU A 700 17.92 -51.38 39.06
C GLU A 700 17.68 -52.19 37.79
N SER A 701 17.27 -53.45 37.99
CA SER A 701 17.22 -54.54 37.01
C SER A 701 15.82 -55.18 37.06
N CYS A 702 15.34 -56.12 36.25
CA CYS A 702 15.74 -56.78 34.99
C CYS A 702 14.55 -57.68 34.60
N GLN A 703 14.41 -58.13 33.35
CA GLN A 703 13.96 -59.52 33.07
C GLN A 703 14.12 -59.97 31.60
N ASN A 704 14.16 -61.30 31.41
CA ASN A 704 14.61 -61.96 30.18
C ASN A 704 13.47 -62.56 29.36
N VAL A 705 13.60 -62.52 28.03
CA VAL A 705 12.97 -63.47 27.08
C VAL A 705 14.04 -63.90 26.05
N PRO A 706 14.19 -65.19 25.70
CA PRO A 706 15.44 -65.72 25.14
C PRO A 706 15.58 -65.64 23.61
N LYS A 707 16.83 -65.63 23.13
CA LYS A 707 17.19 -65.72 21.71
C LYS A 707 16.84 -67.08 21.09
N ARG A 708 16.04 -67.09 20.03
CA ARG A 708 16.03 -68.12 18.97
C ARG A 708 15.72 -67.47 17.62
N GLY A 709 16.37 -67.97 16.55
CA GLY A 709 16.20 -67.48 15.18
C GLY A 709 17.56 -67.14 14.53
N LYS A 710 17.84 -67.72 13.36
CA LYS A 710 19.04 -67.41 12.56
C LYS A 710 18.70 -66.42 11.46
N GLY A 711 19.59 -65.46 11.24
CA GLY A 711 19.95 -64.95 9.92
C GLY A 711 18.88 -64.19 9.13
N GLN A 712 18.91 -62.87 9.21
CA GLN A 712 18.50 -62.01 8.11
C GLN A 712 19.39 -60.76 8.08
N ASN A 713 19.94 -60.41 6.90
CA ASN A 713 20.76 -59.21 6.75
C ASN A 713 19.85 -57.97 6.77
N CYS A 714 19.65 -57.39 7.96
CA CYS A 714 19.04 -56.08 8.09
C CYS A 714 19.96 -55.03 7.45
N LYS A 715 19.68 -54.69 6.18
CA LYS A 715 20.30 -53.53 5.51
C LYS A 715 20.08 -52.30 6.39
N LYS A 716 21.17 -51.59 6.74
CA LYS A 716 21.10 -50.36 7.54
C LYS A 716 20.27 -49.32 6.77
N ARG A 717 19.07 -48.99 7.26
CA ARG A 717 18.21 -47.95 6.65
C ARG A 717 18.89 -46.58 6.80
N LEU A 718 18.80 -45.77 5.75
CA LEU A 718 19.39 -44.43 5.65
C LEU A 718 18.58 -43.36 6.40
N PHE A 719 17.29 -43.61 6.59
CA PHE A 719 16.36 -42.72 7.30
C PHE A 719 15.32 -43.51 8.08
N THR A 720 14.69 -42.85 9.05
CA THR A 720 13.54 -43.38 9.82
C THR A 720 12.26 -42.62 9.49
N PHE A 721 11.11 -43.17 9.86
CA PHE A 721 9.79 -42.55 9.62
C PHE A 721 9.08 -42.15 10.91
N SER A 722 8.38 -41.02 10.84
CA SER A 722 7.35 -40.63 11.80
C SER A 722 6.16 -39.98 11.10
N LEU A 723 4.97 -40.14 11.68
CA LEU A 723 3.78 -39.41 11.26
C LEU A 723 3.84 -37.99 11.81
N VAL A 724 3.42 -37.02 11.00
CA VAL A 724 3.53 -35.59 11.28
C VAL A 724 2.24 -34.84 11.02
N ASN A 725 2.15 -33.62 11.53
CA ASN A 725 1.10 -32.68 11.16
C ASN A 725 1.12 -32.35 9.65
N SER A 726 0.04 -31.71 9.17
CA SER A 726 -0.10 -31.30 7.76
C SER A 726 1.08 -30.46 7.24
N TYR A 727 1.72 -29.68 8.12
CA TYR A 727 2.87 -28.83 7.81
C TYR A 727 4.24 -29.52 7.85
N GLY A 728 4.31 -30.81 8.23
CA GLY A 728 5.54 -31.59 8.33
C GLY A 728 6.44 -31.27 9.54
N THR A 729 6.01 -30.44 10.49
CA THR A 729 6.89 -29.87 11.53
C THR A 729 6.90 -30.63 12.86
N THR A 730 5.76 -31.16 13.29
CA THR A 730 5.61 -31.81 14.61
C THR A 730 5.25 -33.28 14.46
N ASP A 731 5.96 -34.15 15.19
CA ASP A 731 5.66 -35.58 15.28
C ASP A 731 4.31 -35.83 15.98
N ILE A 732 3.46 -36.66 15.37
CA ILE A 732 2.20 -37.15 15.95
C ILE A 732 2.41 -38.54 16.57
N ASN A 733 3.07 -39.44 15.84
CA ASN A 733 3.32 -40.82 16.25
C ASN A 733 4.55 -41.41 15.55
N SER A 734 5.25 -42.33 16.19
CA SER A 734 6.28 -43.15 15.56
C SER A 734 5.67 -44.36 14.84
N LEU A 735 6.22 -44.71 13.68
CA LEU A 735 5.77 -45.86 12.90
C LEU A 735 6.59 -47.11 13.29
N ALA A 736 5.94 -48.08 13.93
CA ALA A 736 6.58 -49.33 14.32
C ALA A 736 6.90 -50.21 13.10
N ALA A 737 8.10 -50.80 13.07
CA ALA A 737 8.55 -51.71 12.02
C ALA A 737 8.15 -53.17 12.33
N ASP A 738 6.85 -53.44 12.47
CA ASP A 738 6.31 -54.75 12.87
C ASP A 738 5.84 -55.63 11.69
N GLY A 739 6.10 -55.19 10.45
CA GLY A 739 5.76 -55.89 9.22
C GLY A 739 4.28 -55.87 8.82
N LYS A 740 3.41 -55.19 9.58
CA LYS A 740 1.98 -55.10 9.26
C LYS A 740 1.68 -54.04 8.19
N LEU A 741 0.49 -54.13 7.61
CA LEU A 741 -0.09 -53.08 6.78
C LEU A 741 -0.32 -51.82 7.63
N LEU A 742 0.18 -50.68 7.16
CA LEU A 742 0.02 -49.40 7.84
C LEU A 742 -1.41 -48.87 7.62
N LYS A 743 -2.13 -48.59 8.69
CA LYS A 743 -3.43 -47.92 8.63
C LYS A 743 -3.27 -46.41 8.51
N LEU A 744 -2.77 -45.97 7.36
CA LEU A 744 -2.73 -44.54 7.01
C LEU A 744 -4.07 -44.12 6.42
N ASN A 745 -4.71 -43.13 7.06
CA ASN A 745 -5.83 -42.41 6.45
C ASN A 745 -5.26 -41.39 5.43
N SER A 746 -6.03 -41.00 4.43
CA SER A 746 -5.64 -40.01 3.40
C SER A 746 -5.28 -38.62 3.96
N THR A 747 -5.63 -38.34 5.22
CA THR A 747 -5.29 -37.10 5.94
C THR A 747 -3.96 -37.17 6.72
N GLN A 748 -3.25 -38.30 6.71
CA GLN A 748 -2.01 -38.47 7.48
C GLN A 748 -0.76 -38.21 6.62
N ALA A 749 0.08 -37.28 7.08
CA ALA A 749 1.37 -36.99 6.46
C ALA A 749 2.50 -37.83 7.06
N ALA A 750 3.44 -38.26 6.22
CA ALA A 750 4.65 -38.95 6.65
C ALA A 750 5.85 -37.99 6.61
N SER A 751 6.81 -38.17 7.52
CA SER A 751 8.13 -37.56 7.40
C SER A 751 9.24 -38.59 7.48
N SER A 752 10.26 -38.41 6.65
CA SER A 752 11.49 -39.19 6.65
C SER A 752 12.64 -38.37 7.23
N LEU A 753 13.25 -38.90 8.29
CA LEU A 753 14.37 -38.32 9.00
C LEU A 753 15.70 -38.86 8.46
N ALA A 754 16.38 -38.08 7.63
CA ALA A 754 17.73 -38.42 7.19
C ALA A 754 18.75 -38.05 8.28
N GLY A 755 19.75 -38.92 8.44
CA GLY A 755 21.03 -38.59 9.07
C GLY A 755 22.15 -38.72 8.05
N GLN A 756 23.17 -37.88 8.19
CA GLN A 756 24.48 -38.10 7.56
C GLN A 756 25.23 -39.21 8.32
#